data_AF-B9EVW4-F1
#
_entry.id   AF-B9EVW4-F1
#
_cell.length_a   1.000
_cell.length_b   1.000
_cell.length_c   1.000
_cell.angle_alpha   90.00
_cell.angle_beta   90.00
_cell.angle_gamma   90.00
#
_symmetry.space_group_name_H-M   'P 1'
#
loop_
_entity.id
_entity.type
_entity.pdbx_description
1 polymer ?
#
loop_
_entity_poly.entity_id
_entity_poly.type
_entity_poly.pdbx_seq_one_letter_code
_entity_poly.pdbx_strand_id
1 'polypeptide(L)'
;MAGNEWINGYLEAILDSGGAAGGGGGGGGGGGGGGGGGGGGGGGGVDPRSPAAGAASPRGPHMNFNPTHYFVEEVVKGVDESDLHRTWIKVVATRNARERSTRLENMCWRIWHLARKKKQACIDLSLSFSFFLVFMLELEGILRISARRKEQEQVRRETSEDLAEDLFEGEKADTVGELAQQDTPMKKKFQRNFSELTVSWSDENKEKKLYIVLISLHGLVRGDNMELGRDSDTGGQVKYVVELARALAMMPGVYRVDLFTRQVSSPEVDWSYGEPTEMLTSGSTDGEGSGESAGAYIVRIPCGPRDKYLRKEALWPYLQEFVDGALAHILNMSKALGEQVSNGKLVLPYVIHGHYADAGDVAALLSGALNVPMVLTGHSLGRNKLEQIMKQGRMSKEEIDSTYKIMRRIEGEELALDAAELVITSTRQEIDEQWGLYDGFDVKLEKVLRARARRGVSCHGRFMPRMVVIPPGMDFSSVVVPEDTSDGDDGKDFEIASPRSLPPIWAEVMRFLTNPHKPMILALSRPDPKKNITTLVKAFGECRPLRELANLILIMGNRDDIDEMSAGNASVLTTVLKLIDKYDLYGSVAFPKHHKQSDVPEIYRLTGKMKGVFINPALVEPFGLTLIEAAAHGLPIVATKNGGPVDIKNALNNGLLVDPHDQHAIADALLKLVADKNLWQECRKNGLRNIQLYSWPEHCRTYLTRIAGCRIRNPRWLMDTPADAAAEEEEALEDSLMDVQDLSLRLSIDGERGSSMNDAPSSDPQDSVQRIMNKIKRSSPADTDGAKIPAEAAATATSGAMNKYPLLRRRRRLFVIAVDCYGDDGSASKRMLQVIQEVFRAVRSDSQMSRISGFALSTAMPLPETLKLLQLGKIPPTDFDALICGSGSEVYYPSTAQCLDAGGRLRPDQDYLLHINHRWSHDGAKQTIAKLAHDGSGTNVEPDVESCNPHCVSFFIKDPNKVRTIDEMRERVRMRGLRCHLMYCRNATRLQVVPLLASRSQALRYLFVRWGLSVGNMYLIVGEHGDTDHEEMLSGLHKTVIIRGVTEKGSEQLVRSSGSYQREDVVPSESPLIAFTKGDLKADEIMRALKEVTKAASGMDWQRPLCKTAYWFQSRVYTNMEEKEEMTMLSLGVGAASKHSISNRKFRLKEVTDHKFNLGDQDHNSGHVRKKLRLSEEQLTVLENMYEAGSNLDQALKQGLAEKLNIKPRQVEVWFQNRRARTKHKQIEEECKNRGGWRA
;
A
#
# COMPACT_ATOMS: atom_id res chain seq x y z
N MET A 1 58.52 30.53 11.44
CA MET A 1 59.86 31.00 11.85
C MET A 1 60.36 32.00 10.80
N ALA A 2 61.30 32.89 11.14
CA ALA A 2 61.70 34.01 10.29
C ALA A 2 62.29 33.60 8.92
N GLY A 3 62.17 34.45 7.90
CA GLY A 3 62.85 34.23 6.61
C GLY A 3 62.46 35.11 5.41
N ASN A 4 61.21 35.58 5.31
CA ASN A 4 60.69 36.19 4.06
C ASN A 4 60.47 37.71 4.11
N GLU A 5 61.53 38.48 4.38
CA GLU A 5 61.49 39.96 4.35
C GLU A 5 60.99 40.52 2.99
N TRP A 6 61.26 39.79 1.91
CA TRP A 6 60.87 40.17 0.56
C TRP A 6 59.35 40.23 0.34
N ILE A 7 58.56 39.43 1.08
CA ILE A 7 57.09 39.43 0.97
C ILE A 7 56.51 40.69 1.63
N ASN A 8 57.08 41.13 2.75
CA ASN A 8 56.66 42.38 3.40
C ASN A 8 56.98 43.58 2.49
N GLY A 9 58.17 43.63 1.89
CA GLY A 9 58.52 44.66 0.90
C GLY A 9 57.63 44.65 -0.35
N TYR A 10 57.11 43.49 -0.76
CA TYR A 10 56.12 43.39 -1.85
C TYR A 10 54.76 43.96 -1.46
N LEU A 11 54.30 43.70 -0.24
CA LEU A 11 53.04 44.23 0.29
C LEU A 11 53.11 45.75 0.51
N GLU A 12 54.22 46.28 1.03
CA GLU A 12 54.43 47.73 1.16
C GLU A 12 54.44 48.43 -0.20
N ALA A 13 55.12 47.87 -1.21
CA ALA A 13 55.15 48.45 -2.56
C ALA A 13 53.76 48.46 -3.26
N ILE A 14 52.85 47.56 -2.90
CA ILE A 14 51.46 47.55 -3.38
C ILE A 14 50.62 48.63 -2.67
N LEU A 15 50.84 48.85 -1.36
CA LEU A 15 50.16 49.89 -0.61
C LEU A 15 50.60 51.30 -1.07
N ASP A 16 51.89 51.49 -1.32
CA ASP A 16 52.47 52.77 -1.75
C ASP A 16 52.02 53.15 -3.18
N SER A 17 51.81 52.16 -4.06
CA SER A 17 51.23 52.38 -5.39
C SER A 17 49.71 52.63 -5.39
N GLY A 18 49.01 52.29 -4.30
CA GLY A 18 47.60 52.62 -4.08
C GLY A 18 47.35 54.02 -3.49
N GLY A 19 48.36 54.68 -2.91
CA GLY A 19 48.21 55.95 -2.19
C GLY A 19 48.07 57.21 -3.07
N ALA A 20 48.27 57.11 -4.38
CA ALA A 20 48.45 58.26 -5.28
C ALA A 20 47.28 58.53 -6.25
N ALA A 21 46.03 58.35 -5.82
CA ALA A 21 44.85 58.63 -6.65
C ALA A 21 43.60 59.11 -5.85
N GLY A 22 43.64 60.34 -5.34
CA GLY A 22 42.46 61.03 -4.79
C GLY A 22 42.79 61.94 -3.60
N GLY A 23 42.61 63.26 -3.66
CA GLY A 23 42.19 64.09 -4.79
C GLY A 23 42.44 65.56 -4.48
N GLY A 24 42.50 66.42 -5.51
CA GLY A 24 42.81 67.84 -5.33
C GLY A 24 42.07 68.73 -6.33
N GLY A 25 40.97 69.34 -5.88
CA GLY A 25 40.25 70.37 -6.62
C GLY A 25 39.49 71.30 -5.68
N GLY A 26 39.80 72.61 -5.70
CA GLY A 26 38.93 73.67 -5.18
C GLY A 26 39.24 74.18 -3.76
N GLY A 27 40.14 75.16 -3.69
CA GLY A 27 40.58 75.91 -2.48
C GLY A 27 39.54 76.64 -1.60
N GLY A 28 40.04 77.18 -0.48
CA GLY A 28 39.29 78.05 0.44
C GLY A 28 40.00 78.23 1.79
N GLY A 29 40.79 79.29 1.96
CA GLY A 29 41.77 79.44 3.06
C GLY A 29 41.24 79.80 4.47
N GLY A 30 42.16 79.84 5.44
CA GLY A 30 42.00 80.65 6.66
C GLY A 30 42.45 80.05 8.02
N GLY A 31 43.69 80.34 8.44
CA GLY A 31 44.00 80.86 9.79
C GLY A 31 44.05 79.95 11.04
N GLY A 32 45.15 80.07 11.80
CA GLY A 32 45.16 79.92 13.28
C GLY A 32 45.82 78.64 13.86
N GLY A 33 46.77 78.81 14.79
CA GLY A 33 47.35 77.71 15.62
C GLY A 33 46.65 77.58 16.99
N GLY A 34 47.09 76.74 17.94
CA GLY A 34 48.19 75.75 17.95
C GLY A 34 48.45 75.21 19.39
N GLY A 35 49.31 74.18 19.56
CA GLY A 35 50.03 73.88 20.82
C GLY A 35 49.59 72.69 21.72
N GLY A 36 50.46 71.66 21.80
CA GLY A 36 51.17 71.28 23.06
C GLY A 36 50.72 70.11 23.98
N GLY A 37 51.53 69.02 24.03
CA GLY A 37 51.90 68.18 25.22
C GLY A 37 50.83 67.32 25.96
N GLY A 38 51.14 66.28 26.78
CA GLY A 38 52.38 65.53 27.05
C GLY A 38 52.35 64.71 28.39
N GLY A 39 52.97 63.51 28.47
CA GLY A 39 53.25 62.70 29.70
C GLY A 39 52.11 61.79 30.25
N GLY A 40 52.32 60.73 31.08
CA GLY A 40 53.54 59.99 31.49
C GLY A 40 53.40 59.17 32.82
N GLY A 41 53.66 57.84 32.83
CA GLY A 41 53.82 56.93 34.01
C GLY A 41 52.53 56.39 34.70
N GLY A 42 52.48 55.26 35.45
CA GLY A 42 53.41 54.13 35.72
C GLY A 42 53.12 53.41 37.08
N GLY A 43 53.23 52.07 37.20
CA GLY A 43 53.23 51.33 38.51
C GLY A 43 52.45 49.99 38.59
N GLY A 44 53.09 48.87 38.99
CA GLY A 44 52.53 47.49 38.90
C GLY A 44 52.15 46.75 40.21
N GLY A 45 51.90 45.41 40.11
CA GLY A 45 52.15 44.46 41.22
C GLY A 45 51.09 43.43 41.70
N VAL A 46 50.87 42.32 40.97
CA VAL A 46 50.65 40.90 41.43
C VAL A 46 49.58 40.50 42.49
N ASP A 47 48.44 39.91 42.04
CA ASP A 47 47.90 38.51 42.24
C ASP A 47 47.86 37.80 43.65
N PRO A 48 47.11 36.67 43.94
CA PRO A 48 46.24 35.82 43.08
C PRO A 48 44.98 35.05 43.68
N ARG A 49 44.19 34.38 42.77
CA ARG A 49 43.29 33.16 42.90
C ARG A 49 41.78 33.20 43.32
N SER A 50 40.89 33.10 42.29
CA SER A 50 39.74 32.15 41.99
C SER A 50 38.87 31.46 43.09
N PRO A 51 37.71 30.78 42.80
CA PRO A 51 37.00 30.48 41.53
C PRO A 51 35.43 30.63 41.50
N ALA A 52 34.77 30.39 40.34
CA ALA A 52 33.51 29.59 40.14
C ALA A 52 32.57 30.05 38.97
N ALA A 53 31.73 29.12 38.50
CA ALA A 53 30.96 29.07 37.25
C ALA A 53 29.75 30.04 37.04
N GLY A 54 29.28 30.19 35.79
CA GLY A 54 27.98 30.82 35.45
C GLY A 54 27.68 30.88 33.93
N ALA A 55 26.47 30.48 33.52
CA ALA A 55 26.06 30.23 32.12
C ALA A 55 25.46 31.43 31.34
N ALA A 56 25.17 31.17 30.05
CA ALA A 56 24.20 31.82 29.13
C ALA A 56 24.72 32.75 28.00
N SER A 57 24.05 32.63 26.85
CA SER A 57 24.30 33.26 25.54
C SER A 57 23.15 34.25 25.19
N PRO A 58 23.04 34.90 24.01
CA PRO A 58 24.02 35.16 22.94
C PRO A 58 24.02 36.62 22.41
N ARG A 59 25.17 37.20 22.05
CA ARG A 59 25.30 38.20 20.95
C ARG A 59 26.65 38.03 20.25
N GLY A 60 26.64 37.80 18.94
CA GLY A 60 27.85 37.50 18.16
C GLY A 60 28.65 38.75 17.77
N PRO A 61 29.98 38.65 17.61
CA PRO A 61 30.80 39.70 17.02
C PRO A 61 30.92 39.52 15.49
N HIS A 62 30.81 40.62 14.74
CA HIS A 62 31.29 40.66 13.36
C HIS A 62 32.81 40.44 13.35
N MET A 63 33.29 39.35 12.74
CA MET A 63 34.71 39.25 12.39
C MET A 63 34.95 40.07 11.12
N ASN A 64 35.81 41.08 11.21
CA ASN A 64 36.27 41.84 10.05
C ASN A 64 37.04 40.91 9.10
N PHE A 65 36.45 40.60 7.95
CA PHE A 65 37.14 39.92 6.86
C PHE A 65 38.30 40.79 6.38
N ASN A 66 39.53 40.37 6.63
CA ASN A 66 40.74 41.00 6.11
C ASN A 66 41.09 40.35 4.76
N PRO A 67 40.85 41.01 3.61
CA PRO A 67 41.08 40.41 2.30
C PRO A 67 42.54 40.02 2.07
N THR A 68 43.47 40.77 2.67
CA THR A 68 44.91 40.58 2.56
C THR A 68 45.36 39.29 3.26
N HIS A 69 44.79 38.97 4.42
CA HIS A 69 45.10 37.72 5.12
C HIS A 69 44.57 36.49 4.36
N TYR A 70 43.34 36.59 3.83
CA TYR A 70 42.76 35.55 2.97
C TYR A 70 43.61 35.32 1.71
N PHE A 71 44.05 36.40 1.05
CA PHE A 71 44.88 36.30 -0.16
C PHE A 71 46.25 35.67 0.11
N VAL A 72 46.93 36.03 1.20
CA VAL A 72 48.26 35.49 1.53
C VAL A 72 48.19 34.00 1.89
N GLU A 73 47.21 33.56 2.68
CA GLU A 73 47.13 32.16 3.09
C GLU A 73 46.65 31.20 1.98
N GLU A 74 45.62 31.57 1.23
CA GLU A 74 45.02 30.69 0.21
C GLU A 74 45.73 30.76 -1.15
N VAL A 75 46.23 31.95 -1.53
CA VAL A 75 46.74 32.17 -2.91
C VAL A 75 48.26 32.06 -2.97
N VAL A 76 49.00 32.55 -1.98
CA VAL A 76 50.47 32.64 -2.05
C VAL A 76 51.16 31.36 -1.58
N LYS A 77 50.71 30.74 -0.48
CA LYS A 77 51.30 29.47 0.05
C LYS A 77 51.24 28.28 -0.91
N GLY A 78 50.46 28.37 -2.00
CA GLY A 78 50.24 27.29 -2.98
C GLY A 78 51.01 27.42 -4.31
N VAL A 79 51.99 28.32 -4.40
CA VAL A 79 52.76 28.65 -5.62
C VAL A 79 54.24 28.26 -5.43
N ASP A 80 54.92 27.82 -6.49
CA ASP A 80 56.37 27.60 -6.48
C ASP A 80 57.10 28.95 -6.26
N GLU A 81 57.77 29.06 -5.12
CA GLU A 81 58.40 30.30 -4.65
C GLU A 81 59.55 30.77 -5.55
N SER A 82 60.16 29.85 -6.31
CA SER A 82 61.44 30.03 -7.00
C SER A 82 61.40 31.06 -8.14
N ASP A 83 60.35 31.02 -8.96
CA ASP A 83 60.20 31.89 -10.14
C ASP A 83 59.53 33.23 -9.82
N LEU A 84 58.68 33.24 -8.79
CA LEU A 84 58.11 34.47 -8.25
C LEU A 84 59.21 35.35 -7.63
N HIS A 85 60.09 34.76 -6.82
CA HIS A 85 61.21 35.46 -6.19
C HIS A 85 62.20 36.02 -7.23
N ARG A 86 62.56 35.24 -8.26
CA ARG A 86 63.38 35.71 -9.39
C ARG A 86 62.75 36.87 -10.16
N THR A 87 61.43 36.89 -10.29
CA THR A 87 60.71 37.97 -10.96
C THR A 87 60.66 39.21 -10.07
N TRP A 88 60.34 39.05 -8.79
CA TRP A 88 60.33 40.11 -7.78
C TRP A 88 61.67 40.86 -7.68
N ILE A 89 62.81 40.15 -7.59
CA ILE A 89 64.15 40.77 -7.56
C ILE A 89 64.37 41.69 -8.77
N LYS A 90 63.99 41.26 -9.98
CA LYS A 90 64.11 42.08 -11.20
C LYS A 90 63.22 43.33 -11.16
N VAL A 91 62.04 43.24 -10.55
CA VAL A 91 61.12 44.38 -10.40
C VAL A 91 61.65 45.39 -9.38
N VAL A 92 62.11 44.93 -8.21
CA VAL A 92 62.71 45.81 -7.17
C VAL A 92 63.95 46.55 -7.70
N ALA A 93 64.80 45.86 -8.47
CA ALA A 93 65.98 46.48 -9.10
C ALA A 93 65.66 47.54 -10.18
N THR A 94 64.39 47.65 -10.62
CA THR A 94 63.98 48.61 -11.66
C THR A 94 63.86 50.01 -11.06
N ARG A 95 64.75 50.93 -11.44
CA ARG A 95 64.80 52.31 -10.90
C ARG A 95 63.61 53.20 -11.31
N ASN A 96 62.99 52.96 -12.47
CA ASN A 96 61.83 53.73 -12.93
C ASN A 96 60.55 53.31 -12.18
N ALA A 97 59.97 54.22 -11.40
CA ALA A 97 58.80 53.95 -10.56
C ALA A 97 57.55 53.52 -11.36
N ARG A 98 57.30 54.14 -12.53
CA ARG A 98 56.13 53.84 -13.35
C ARG A 98 56.20 52.44 -13.94
N GLU A 99 57.37 52.09 -14.47
CA GLU A 99 57.63 50.75 -15.02
C GLU A 99 57.64 49.66 -13.93
N ARG A 100 58.15 49.98 -12.73
CA ARG A 100 58.07 49.10 -11.56
C ARG A 100 56.61 48.76 -11.23
N SER A 101 55.75 49.78 -11.13
CA SER A 101 54.32 49.60 -10.83
C SER A 101 53.62 48.70 -11.85
N THR A 102 53.81 48.95 -13.15
CA THR A 102 53.22 48.11 -14.22
C THR A 102 53.75 46.67 -14.18
N ARG A 103 55.01 46.44 -13.79
CA ARG A 103 55.55 45.08 -13.65
C ARG A 103 55.01 44.36 -12.39
N LEU A 104 54.75 45.07 -11.29
CA LEU A 104 54.07 44.52 -10.10
C LEU A 104 52.63 44.13 -10.42
N GLU A 105 51.88 45.00 -11.10
CA GLU A 105 50.50 44.77 -11.52
C GLU A 105 50.38 43.55 -12.45
N ASN A 106 51.29 43.43 -13.42
CA ASN A 106 51.39 42.25 -14.28
C ASN A 106 51.74 40.97 -13.49
N MET A 107 52.56 41.06 -12.44
CA MET A 107 52.87 39.92 -11.58
C MET A 107 51.64 39.51 -10.75
N CYS A 108 50.90 40.46 -10.20
CA CYS A 108 49.62 40.23 -9.51
C CYS A 108 48.61 39.54 -10.43
N TRP A 109 48.43 40.05 -11.66
CA TRP A 109 47.56 39.45 -12.67
C TRP A 109 47.95 38.01 -13.02
N ARG A 110 49.26 37.73 -13.13
CA ARG A 110 49.78 36.40 -13.45
C ARG A 110 49.56 35.41 -12.31
N ILE A 111 49.76 35.83 -11.06
CA ILE A 111 49.43 35.05 -9.85
C ILE A 111 47.92 34.76 -9.80
N TRP A 112 47.09 35.80 -9.94
CA TRP A 112 45.63 35.68 -9.93
C TRP A 112 45.11 34.74 -11.04
N HIS A 113 45.65 34.85 -12.25
CA HIS A 113 45.26 34.01 -13.38
C HIS A 113 45.70 32.56 -13.19
N LEU A 114 46.90 32.30 -12.67
CA LEU A 114 47.37 30.95 -12.32
C LEU A 114 46.54 30.32 -11.20
N ALA A 115 46.27 31.08 -10.13
CA ALA A 115 45.42 30.63 -9.02
C ALA A 115 43.99 30.33 -9.49
N ARG A 116 43.41 31.19 -10.34
CA ARG A 116 42.11 30.94 -10.98
C ARG A 116 42.13 29.68 -11.85
N LYS A 117 43.21 29.44 -12.62
CA LYS A 117 43.36 28.24 -13.45
C LYS A 117 43.54 26.96 -12.62
N LYS A 118 44.24 27.04 -11.47
CA LYS A 118 44.38 25.95 -10.49
C LYS A 118 43.06 25.67 -9.75
N LYS A 119 42.30 26.71 -9.41
CA LYS A 119 40.95 26.59 -8.83
C LYS A 119 39.94 26.02 -9.84
N GLN A 120 40.03 26.41 -11.11
CA GLN A 120 39.27 25.79 -12.19
C GLN A 120 39.65 24.30 -12.33
N ALA A 121 40.94 23.97 -12.40
CA ALA A 121 41.39 22.57 -12.43
C ALA A 121 40.99 21.76 -11.19
N CYS A 122 40.88 22.38 -10.01
CA CYS A 122 40.39 21.74 -8.79
C CYS A 122 38.87 21.56 -8.79
N ILE A 123 38.11 22.51 -9.35
CA ILE A 123 36.67 22.37 -9.61
C ILE A 123 36.44 21.29 -10.67
N ASP A 124 37.27 21.22 -11.72
CA ASP A 124 37.19 20.20 -12.75
C ASP A 124 37.63 18.82 -12.19
N LEU A 125 38.60 18.75 -11.27
CA LEU A 125 38.92 17.53 -10.52
C LEU A 125 37.81 17.13 -9.55
N SER A 126 37.15 18.09 -8.89
CA SER A 126 36.03 17.84 -7.98
C SER A 126 34.79 17.37 -8.72
N LEU A 127 34.49 17.98 -9.87
CA LEU A 127 33.47 17.53 -10.80
C LEU A 127 33.84 16.16 -11.37
N SER A 128 35.08 15.94 -11.80
CA SER A 128 35.55 14.64 -12.29
C SER A 128 35.52 13.56 -11.21
N PHE A 129 35.86 13.87 -9.96
CA PHE A 129 35.80 12.93 -8.84
C PHE A 129 34.35 12.64 -8.42
N SER A 130 33.47 13.64 -8.42
CA SER A 130 32.04 13.44 -8.17
C SER A 130 31.37 12.68 -9.31
N PHE A 131 31.76 12.93 -10.56
CA PHE A 131 31.30 12.19 -11.74
C PHE A 131 31.87 10.77 -11.76
N PHE A 132 33.11 10.56 -11.34
CA PHE A 132 33.72 9.25 -11.17
C PHE A 132 33.06 8.46 -10.03
N LEU A 133 32.70 9.10 -8.91
CA LEU A 133 32.00 8.45 -7.81
C LEU A 133 30.56 8.07 -8.21
N VAL A 134 29.84 8.95 -8.92
CA VAL A 134 28.53 8.65 -9.50
C VAL A 134 28.65 7.54 -10.54
N PHE A 135 29.63 7.61 -11.44
CA PHE A 135 29.87 6.58 -12.46
C PHE A 135 30.25 5.23 -11.85
N MET A 136 31.01 5.20 -10.75
CA MET A 136 31.32 3.96 -10.02
C MET A 136 30.08 3.37 -9.34
N LEU A 137 29.22 4.20 -8.73
CA LEU A 137 27.93 3.75 -8.17
C LEU A 137 26.98 3.24 -9.26
N GLU A 138 26.95 3.90 -10.43
CA GLU A 138 26.21 3.42 -11.60
C GLU A 138 26.78 2.11 -12.15
N LEU A 139 28.11 1.98 -12.26
CA LEU A 139 28.76 0.76 -12.72
C LEU A 139 28.49 -0.41 -11.76
N GLU A 140 28.57 -0.17 -10.45
CA GLU A 140 28.29 -1.18 -9.43
C GLU A 140 26.81 -1.58 -9.45
N GLY A 141 25.89 -0.63 -9.62
CA GLY A 141 24.46 -0.88 -9.82
C GLY A 141 24.20 -1.72 -11.07
N ILE A 142 24.82 -1.38 -12.21
CA ILE A 142 24.72 -2.13 -13.47
C ILE A 142 25.28 -3.55 -13.31
N LEU A 143 26.41 -3.71 -12.62
CA LEU A 143 27.02 -5.03 -12.36
C LEU A 143 26.11 -5.89 -11.47
N ARG A 144 25.51 -5.34 -10.41
CA ARG A 144 24.56 -6.06 -9.54
C ARG A 144 23.30 -6.50 -10.32
N ILE A 145 22.69 -5.60 -11.09
CA ILE A 145 21.52 -5.91 -11.94
C ILE A 145 21.87 -6.95 -13.02
N SER A 146 23.08 -6.87 -13.60
CA SER A 146 23.57 -7.82 -14.60
C SER A 146 23.80 -9.22 -14.00
N ALA A 147 24.42 -9.31 -12.82
CA ALA A 147 24.59 -10.57 -12.09
C ALA A 147 23.25 -11.23 -11.76
N ARG A 148 22.32 -10.45 -11.19
CA ARG A 148 20.96 -10.89 -10.85
C ARG A 148 20.15 -11.36 -12.08
N ARG A 149 20.29 -10.68 -13.24
CA ARG A 149 19.70 -11.14 -14.51
C ARG A 149 20.30 -12.45 -15.01
N LYS A 150 21.60 -12.69 -14.83
CA LYS A 150 22.23 -13.98 -15.17
C LYS A 150 21.72 -15.10 -14.27
N GLU A 151 21.59 -14.85 -12.98
CA GLU A 151 21.01 -15.79 -12.01
C GLU A 151 19.55 -16.12 -12.35
N GLN A 152 18.70 -15.11 -12.61
CA GLN A 152 17.33 -15.30 -13.10
C GLN A 152 17.27 -16.14 -14.40
N GLU A 153 18.17 -15.88 -15.36
CA GLU A 153 18.22 -16.64 -16.62
C GLU A 153 18.70 -18.08 -16.42
N GLN A 154 19.65 -18.32 -15.51
CA GLN A 154 20.11 -19.65 -15.12
C GLN A 154 18.99 -20.43 -14.41
N VAL A 155 18.41 -19.87 -13.36
CA VAL A 155 17.32 -20.52 -12.60
C VAL A 155 16.11 -20.80 -13.49
N ARG A 156 15.82 -19.95 -14.48
CA ARG A 156 14.75 -20.23 -15.46
C ARG A 156 15.10 -21.40 -16.38
N ARG A 157 16.36 -21.59 -16.77
CA ARG A 157 16.79 -22.76 -17.57
C ARG A 157 16.64 -24.04 -16.77
N GLU A 158 17.21 -24.09 -15.55
CA GLU A 158 17.04 -25.21 -14.61
C GLU A 158 15.55 -25.53 -14.40
N THR A 159 14.71 -24.52 -14.12
CA THR A 159 13.25 -24.72 -13.93
C THR A 159 12.55 -25.18 -15.21
N SER A 160 13.07 -24.85 -16.39
CA SER A 160 12.50 -25.30 -17.67
C SER A 160 12.95 -26.72 -18.02
N GLU A 161 14.17 -27.11 -17.64
CA GLU A 161 14.70 -28.47 -17.73
C GLU A 161 13.93 -29.41 -16.79
N ASP A 162 13.72 -29.02 -15.52
CA ASP A 162 12.84 -29.66 -14.54
C ASP A 162 11.39 -29.89 -15.03
N LEU A 163 10.92 -29.08 -15.98
CA LEU A 163 9.59 -29.22 -16.58
C LEU A 163 9.65 -29.98 -17.92
N ALA A 164 10.82 -30.11 -18.54
CA ALA A 164 11.02 -30.80 -19.81
C ALA A 164 11.34 -32.30 -19.63
N GLU A 165 11.87 -32.73 -18.48
CA GLU A 165 12.12 -34.14 -18.16
C GLU A 165 10.86 -35.02 -18.39
N ASP A 166 9.66 -34.53 -18.02
CA ASP A 166 8.36 -35.18 -18.28
C ASP A 166 8.06 -35.48 -19.76
N LEU A 167 8.58 -34.68 -20.69
CA LEU A 167 8.28 -34.83 -22.12
C LEU A 167 9.08 -35.97 -22.76
N PHE A 168 10.25 -36.30 -22.20
CA PHE A 168 11.12 -37.34 -22.72
C PHE A 168 10.71 -38.77 -22.32
N GLU A 169 9.87 -38.95 -21.30
CA GLU A 169 9.31 -40.26 -20.94
C GLU A 169 8.03 -40.60 -21.75
N GLY A 170 7.38 -39.61 -22.38
CA GLY A 170 6.13 -39.80 -23.12
C GLY A 170 6.25 -39.93 -24.64
N GLU A 171 7.27 -39.34 -25.29
CA GLU A 171 7.39 -39.30 -26.76
C GLU A 171 8.70 -39.93 -27.25
N LYS A 172 8.73 -41.27 -27.34
CA LYS A 172 9.70 -42.03 -28.15
C LYS A 172 9.10 -42.52 -29.47
N ALA A 173 8.63 -41.60 -30.30
CA ALA A 173 8.44 -41.80 -31.75
C ALA A 173 8.05 -40.49 -32.46
N ASP A 174 9.03 -39.64 -32.82
CA ASP A 174 9.47 -39.55 -34.23
C ASP A 174 10.55 -38.46 -34.42
N THR A 175 11.44 -38.71 -35.38
CA THR A 175 12.68 -37.95 -35.57
C THR A 175 12.47 -36.54 -36.11
N VAL A 176 13.14 -35.57 -35.48
CA VAL A 176 13.39 -34.23 -36.04
C VAL A 176 14.23 -34.35 -37.31
N GLY A 177 13.72 -33.82 -38.42
CA GLY A 177 14.48 -33.55 -39.64
C GLY A 177 14.41 -32.07 -39.99
N GLU A 178 15.53 -31.36 -39.86
CA GLU A 178 15.70 -30.03 -40.46
C GLU A 178 15.74 -30.16 -41.99
N LEU A 179 15.09 -29.24 -42.72
CA LEU A 179 15.54 -28.80 -44.05
C LEU A 179 14.82 -27.51 -44.48
N ALA A 180 15.39 -26.82 -45.48
CA ALA A 180 15.29 -25.37 -45.64
C ALA A 180 14.27 -24.84 -46.66
N GLN A 181 13.98 -23.55 -46.52
CA GLN A 181 13.54 -22.54 -47.51
C GLN A 181 13.04 -22.99 -48.90
N GLN A 182 11.84 -22.52 -49.28
CA GLN A 182 11.63 -21.89 -50.60
C GLN A 182 10.37 -20.99 -50.65
N ASP A 183 10.44 -19.92 -51.46
CA ASP A 183 9.42 -18.86 -51.58
C ASP A 183 8.24 -19.22 -52.52
N THR A 184 7.03 -18.75 -52.21
CA THR A 184 6.26 -17.76 -53.01
C THR A 184 4.80 -17.58 -52.49
N PRO A 185 4.11 -16.48 -52.83
CA PRO A 185 3.02 -15.96 -51.96
C PRO A 185 1.60 -16.22 -52.47
N MET A 186 0.68 -16.55 -51.55
CA MET A 186 -0.75 -16.27 -51.74
C MET A 186 -1.44 -15.77 -50.48
N LYS A 187 -2.27 -14.72 -50.66
CA LYS A 187 -3.00 -14.03 -49.62
C LYS A 187 -4.13 -14.91 -49.05
N LYS A 188 -4.00 -15.33 -47.79
CA LYS A 188 -5.15 -15.41 -46.87
C LYS A 188 -4.79 -14.72 -45.56
N LYS A 189 -5.56 -13.69 -45.19
CA LYS A 189 -5.50 -13.07 -43.87
C LYS A 189 -5.95 -14.10 -42.83
N PHE A 190 -5.02 -14.81 -42.20
CA PHE A 190 -5.30 -15.42 -40.91
C PHE A 190 -5.39 -14.30 -39.87
N GLN A 191 -6.60 -13.89 -39.54
CA GLN A 191 -6.85 -13.24 -38.25
C GLN A 191 -6.37 -14.21 -37.17
N ARG A 192 -5.37 -13.81 -36.38
CA ARG A 192 -5.01 -14.54 -35.17
C ARG A 192 -6.15 -14.34 -34.19
N ASN A 193 -6.95 -15.39 -33.98
CA ASN A 193 -7.99 -15.43 -32.97
C ASN A 193 -7.34 -15.18 -31.60
N PHE A 194 -7.53 -13.98 -31.06
CA PHE A 194 -7.12 -13.57 -29.71
C PHE A 194 -8.35 -13.42 -28.81
N SER A 195 -9.40 -14.18 -29.12
CA SER A 195 -10.78 -14.01 -28.67
C SER A 195 -11.26 -15.26 -27.95
N GLU A 196 -10.73 -15.52 -26.75
CA GLU A 196 -11.33 -16.48 -25.81
C GLU A 196 -10.88 -16.18 -24.36
N LEU A 197 -11.14 -14.94 -23.94
CA LEU A 197 -11.60 -14.65 -22.57
C LEU A 197 -12.39 -13.33 -22.52
N THR A 198 -13.09 -13.00 -23.61
CA THR A 198 -14.10 -11.93 -23.64
C THR A 198 -15.46 -12.51 -23.28
N VAL A 199 -15.56 -13.07 -22.07
CA VAL A 199 -16.84 -13.06 -21.36
C VAL A 199 -17.08 -11.60 -21.00
N SER A 200 -17.85 -10.90 -21.85
CA SER A 200 -18.37 -9.61 -21.47
C SER A 200 -19.15 -9.77 -20.17
N TRP A 201 -18.91 -8.93 -19.18
CA TRP A 201 -19.76 -8.86 -18.00
C TRP A 201 -21.10 -8.24 -18.41
N SER A 202 -21.96 -9.07 -19.01
CA SER A 202 -23.28 -8.75 -19.57
C SER A 202 -24.40 -9.05 -18.58
N ASP A 203 -25.65 -8.81 -19.02
CA ASP A 203 -26.84 -8.78 -18.16
C ASP A 203 -27.10 -10.04 -17.31
N GLU A 204 -26.60 -11.21 -17.71
CA GLU A 204 -26.68 -12.47 -16.93
C GLU A 204 -26.03 -12.35 -15.53
N ASN A 205 -25.02 -11.48 -15.36
CA ASN A 205 -24.39 -11.28 -14.05
C ASN A 205 -25.20 -10.35 -13.12
N LYS A 206 -26.33 -9.77 -13.54
CA LYS A 206 -27.17 -8.91 -12.67
C LYS A 206 -27.73 -9.65 -11.45
N GLU A 207 -27.93 -10.97 -11.56
CA GLU A 207 -28.47 -11.80 -10.48
C GLU A 207 -27.42 -12.16 -9.41
N LYS A 208 -26.13 -12.12 -9.77
CA LYS A 208 -25.04 -12.38 -8.82
C LYS A 208 -24.97 -11.22 -7.84
N LYS A 209 -25.07 -11.48 -6.54
CA LYS A 209 -25.02 -10.46 -5.47
C LYS A 209 -23.66 -10.47 -4.78
N LEU A 210 -22.63 -9.97 -5.47
CA LEU A 210 -21.24 -10.11 -5.04
C LEU A 210 -20.89 -9.23 -3.83
N TYR A 211 -20.06 -9.79 -2.95
CA TYR A 211 -19.41 -9.08 -1.83
C TYR A 211 -17.91 -8.94 -2.14
N ILE A 212 -17.39 -7.72 -2.15
CA ILE A 212 -15.99 -7.40 -2.45
C ILE A 212 -15.34 -6.70 -1.25
N VAL A 213 -14.11 -7.09 -0.90
CA VAL A 213 -13.31 -6.43 0.15
C VAL A 213 -12.07 -5.80 -0.46
N LEU A 214 -11.91 -4.49 -0.26
CA LEU A 214 -10.71 -3.71 -0.59
C LEU A 214 -9.97 -3.37 0.71
N ILE A 215 -8.64 -3.30 0.70
CA ILE A 215 -7.83 -2.98 1.89
C ILE A 215 -6.85 -1.87 1.57
N SER A 216 -6.86 -0.79 2.37
CA SER A 216 -5.88 0.30 2.32
C SER A 216 -5.62 0.81 3.75
N LEU A 217 -4.49 0.42 4.31
CA LEU A 217 -4.21 0.52 5.75
C LEU A 217 -3.68 1.88 6.20
N HIS A 218 -2.59 2.34 5.58
CA HIS A 218 -1.97 3.62 5.90
C HIS A 218 -2.71 4.82 5.30
N GLY A 219 -2.33 6.01 5.78
CA GLY A 219 -2.92 7.29 5.38
C GLY A 219 -4.28 7.56 6.04
N LEU A 220 -4.84 8.73 5.77
CA LEU A 220 -6.10 9.19 6.34
C LEU A 220 -7.29 8.99 5.37
N VAL A 221 -7.84 7.78 5.35
CA VAL A 221 -8.94 7.38 4.45
C VAL A 221 -10.31 7.88 4.95
N ARG A 222 -10.97 8.73 4.15
CA ARG A 222 -12.37 9.17 4.30
C ARG A 222 -13.02 9.38 2.93
N GLY A 223 -14.34 9.33 2.85
CA GLY A 223 -15.09 9.45 1.61
C GLY A 223 -15.09 10.86 1.04
N ASP A 224 -15.40 11.85 1.88
CA ASP A 224 -15.58 13.24 1.48
C ASP A 224 -14.49 14.17 2.05
N ASN A 225 -14.22 15.28 1.34
CA ASN A 225 -13.25 16.30 1.75
C ASN A 225 -11.80 15.79 2.01
N MET A 226 -11.38 14.64 1.46
CA MET A 226 -10.08 13.98 1.72
C MET A 226 -8.88 14.93 1.92
N GLU A 227 -8.07 14.71 2.96
CA GLU A 227 -6.88 15.52 3.31
C GLU A 227 -5.65 15.19 2.42
N LEU A 228 -5.86 15.18 1.09
CA LEU A 228 -4.85 14.81 0.11
C LEU A 228 -3.64 15.75 0.18
N GLY A 229 -2.45 15.17 0.34
CA GLY A 229 -1.19 15.90 0.42
C GLY A 229 -0.84 16.45 1.82
N ARG A 230 -1.58 16.09 2.87
CA ARG A 230 -1.21 16.37 4.27
C ARG A 230 0.17 15.80 4.63
N ASP A 231 0.45 14.59 4.16
CA ASP A 231 1.69 13.85 4.40
C ASP A 231 2.03 12.92 3.22
N SER A 232 3.04 12.07 3.38
CA SER A 232 3.49 11.08 2.39
C SER A 232 2.60 9.85 2.23
N ASP A 233 1.54 9.75 3.03
CA ASP A 233 0.74 8.54 3.23
C ASP A 233 -0.70 8.79 2.73
N THR A 234 -1.18 10.03 2.83
CA THR A 234 -2.49 10.49 2.39
C THR A 234 -2.38 11.13 0.99
N GLY A 235 -2.29 10.30 -0.04
CA GLY A 235 -2.05 10.74 -1.43
C GLY A 235 -2.97 10.11 -2.47
N GLY A 236 -2.45 9.97 -3.70
CA GLY A 236 -3.21 9.44 -4.85
C GLY A 236 -3.79 8.04 -4.64
N GLN A 237 -3.13 7.19 -3.83
CA GLN A 237 -3.68 5.89 -3.42
C GLN A 237 -5.01 6.02 -2.69
N VAL A 238 -5.12 6.92 -1.70
CA VAL A 238 -6.36 7.12 -0.92
C VAL A 238 -7.51 7.55 -1.83
N LYS A 239 -7.24 8.48 -2.76
CA LYS A 239 -8.21 8.88 -3.79
C LYS A 239 -8.63 7.68 -4.66
N TYR A 240 -7.66 6.93 -5.18
CA TYR A 240 -7.90 5.77 -6.04
C TYR A 240 -8.79 4.71 -5.37
N VAL A 241 -8.50 4.32 -4.12
CA VAL A 241 -9.27 3.24 -3.46
C VAL A 241 -10.68 3.66 -3.08
N VAL A 242 -10.89 4.94 -2.72
CA VAL A 242 -12.22 5.49 -2.42
C VAL A 242 -13.05 5.59 -3.71
N GLU A 243 -12.48 6.10 -4.81
CA GLU A 243 -13.18 6.17 -6.10
C GLU A 243 -13.47 4.79 -6.68
N LEU A 244 -12.52 3.84 -6.59
CA LEU A 244 -12.72 2.44 -6.97
C LEU A 244 -13.86 1.79 -6.16
N ALA A 245 -13.92 2.02 -4.85
CA ALA A 245 -14.98 1.48 -4.00
C ALA A 245 -16.36 2.02 -4.41
N ARG A 246 -16.47 3.34 -4.65
CA ARG A 246 -17.70 3.98 -5.13
C ARG A 246 -18.13 3.43 -6.49
N ALA A 247 -17.19 3.28 -7.42
CA ALA A 247 -17.46 2.80 -8.78
C ALA A 247 -17.86 1.32 -8.82
N LEU A 248 -17.16 0.45 -8.08
CA LEU A 248 -17.51 -0.98 -7.99
C LEU A 248 -18.92 -1.19 -7.44
N ALA A 249 -19.34 -0.43 -6.42
CA ALA A 249 -20.69 -0.53 -5.86
C ALA A 249 -21.81 0.01 -6.78
N MET A 250 -21.46 0.69 -7.88
CA MET A 250 -22.40 1.08 -8.93
C MET A 250 -22.48 0.05 -10.09
N MET A 251 -21.64 -0.99 -10.09
CA MET A 251 -21.62 -2.00 -11.16
C MET A 251 -22.74 -3.03 -11.01
N PRO A 252 -23.37 -3.47 -12.12
CA PRO A 252 -24.35 -4.55 -12.09
C PRO A 252 -23.72 -5.85 -11.58
N GLY A 253 -24.36 -6.47 -10.60
CA GLY A 253 -23.90 -7.69 -9.93
C GLY A 253 -23.02 -7.47 -8.69
N VAL A 254 -22.72 -6.23 -8.31
CA VAL A 254 -22.02 -5.95 -7.04
C VAL A 254 -23.04 -5.49 -5.99
N TYR A 255 -23.21 -6.27 -4.92
CA TYR A 255 -24.14 -5.94 -3.84
C TYR A 255 -23.48 -5.08 -2.77
N ARG A 256 -22.25 -5.41 -2.37
CA ARG A 256 -21.53 -4.70 -1.30
C ARG A 256 -20.02 -4.62 -1.57
N VAL A 257 -19.45 -3.44 -1.30
CA VAL A 257 -18.00 -3.21 -1.28
C VAL A 257 -17.60 -2.65 0.08
N ASP A 258 -16.73 -3.37 0.80
CA ASP A 258 -16.13 -2.86 2.04
C ASP A 258 -14.66 -2.46 1.80
N LEU A 259 -14.32 -1.20 2.08
CA LEU A 259 -12.97 -0.65 2.07
C LEU A 259 -12.42 -0.62 3.51
N PHE A 260 -11.57 -1.58 3.84
CA PHE A 260 -10.97 -1.74 5.15
C PHE A 260 -9.76 -0.81 5.33
N THR A 261 -9.74 -0.08 6.44
CA THR A 261 -8.66 0.84 6.83
C THR A 261 -8.49 0.90 8.35
N ARG A 262 -7.43 1.53 8.86
CA ARG A 262 -7.17 1.64 10.30
C ARG A 262 -8.07 2.67 10.97
N GLN A 263 -8.63 2.34 12.14
CA GLN A 263 -9.34 3.31 12.98
C GLN A 263 -8.37 4.22 13.75
N VAL A 264 -8.57 5.53 13.68
CA VAL A 264 -7.69 6.54 14.31
C VAL A 264 -8.52 7.52 15.14
N SER A 265 -8.27 7.57 16.44
CA SER A 265 -8.96 8.44 17.40
C SER A 265 -7.98 9.41 18.08
N SER A 266 -7.07 9.98 17.29
CA SER A 266 -6.12 11.01 17.73
C SER A 266 -6.77 12.40 17.74
N PRO A 267 -6.45 13.28 18.72
CA PRO A 267 -6.89 14.68 18.71
C PRO A 267 -6.24 15.55 17.61
N GLU A 268 -5.27 15.01 16.86
CA GLU A 268 -4.55 15.72 15.78
C GLU A 268 -5.20 15.59 14.39
N VAL A 269 -6.20 14.71 14.27
CA VAL A 269 -6.93 14.41 13.02
C VAL A 269 -8.43 14.64 13.24
N ASP A 270 -9.22 14.65 12.17
CA ASP A 270 -10.67 14.79 12.30
C ASP A 270 -11.29 13.59 13.06
N TRP A 271 -12.32 13.87 13.85
CA TRP A 271 -13.00 12.89 14.69
C TRP A 271 -13.69 11.78 13.87
N SER A 272 -14.05 12.05 12.61
CA SER A 272 -14.62 11.06 11.68
C SER A 272 -13.70 9.86 11.39
N TYR A 273 -12.37 10.02 11.46
CA TYR A 273 -11.43 8.89 11.39
C TYR A 273 -11.56 7.90 12.57
N GLY A 274 -12.23 8.33 13.64
CA GLY A 274 -12.63 7.52 14.78
C GLY A 274 -13.96 6.77 14.59
N GLU A 275 -14.74 7.04 13.54
CA GLU A 275 -16.00 6.33 13.31
C GLU A 275 -15.75 4.95 12.69
N PRO A 276 -16.29 3.85 13.27
CA PRO A 276 -16.04 2.48 12.78
C PRO A 276 -16.48 2.20 11.35
N THR A 277 -17.47 2.95 10.84
CA THR A 277 -18.07 2.74 9.52
C THR A 277 -18.54 4.06 8.94
N GLU A 278 -18.24 4.32 7.67
CA GLU A 278 -18.70 5.47 6.88
C GLU A 278 -19.27 4.96 5.55
N MET A 279 -20.46 5.40 5.15
CA MET A 279 -21.09 4.98 3.88
C MET A 279 -20.66 5.92 2.75
N LEU A 280 -20.11 5.36 1.67
CA LEU A 280 -19.63 6.12 0.51
C LEU A 280 -20.72 6.31 -0.56
N THR A 281 -21.47 5.25 -0.84
CA THR A 281 -22.49 5.20 -1.91
C THR A 281 -23.56 4.20 -1.48
N SER A 282 -24.82 4.60 -1.44
CA SER A 282 -25.96 3.67 -1.40
C SER A 282 -26.09 2.95 -2.73
N GLY A 283 -26.46 1.66 -2.74
CA GLY A 283 -26.69 0.91 -3.98
C GLY A 283 -27.70 1.58 -4.92
N SER A 284 -27.71 1.17 -6.20
CA SER A 284 -28.57 1.77 -7.23
C SER A 284 -30.04 1.80 -6.82
N THR A 285 -30.68 2.96 -6.97
CA THR A 285 -32.05 3.25 -6.52
C THR A 285 -33.15 2.57 -7.34
N ASP A 286 -32.79 1.92 -8.45
CA ASP A 286 -33.70 1.70 -9.58
C ASP A 286 -34.21 0.24 -9.65
N GLY A 287 -34.21 -0.49 -8.52
CA GLY A 287 -34.74 -1.85 -8.44
C GLY A 287 -35.18 -2.24 -7.02
N GLU A 288 -36.22 -3.07 -6.92
CA GLU A 288 -36.90 -3.51 -5.69
C GLU A 288 -36.06 -4.48 -4.80
N GLY A 289 -34.73 -4.35 -4.81
CA GLY A 289 -33.79 -5.27 -4.14
C GLY A 289 -32.63 -4.61 -3.39
N SER A 290 -32.66 -3.29 -3.18
CA SER A 290 -31.63 -2.57 -2.40
C SER A 290 -31.80 -2.79 -0.89
N GLY A 291 -31.37 -3.95 -0.40
CA GLY A 291 -31.30 -4.25 1.02
C GLY A 291 -30.40 -3.27 1.78
N GLU A 292 -30.68 -3.06 3.07
CA GLU A 292 -30.09 -1.97 3.88
C GLU A 292 -28.54 -1.96 3.93
N SER A 293 -27.90 -3.10 3.67
CA SER A 293 -26.43 -3.26 3.69
C SER A 293 -25.75 -3.20 2.31
N ALA A 294 -26.49 -2.84 1.26
CA ALA A 294 -25.98 -2.69 -0.11
C ALA A 294 -25.19 -1.37 -0.32
N GLY A 295 -24.22 -1.39 -1.23
CA GLY A 295 -23.40 -0.22 -1.59
C GLY A 295 -21.95 -0.29 -1.10
N ALA A 296 -21.28 0.87 -1.05
CA ALA A 296 -19.88 1.00 -0.66
C ALA A 296 -19.72 1.60 0.75
N TYR A 297 -18.83 1.01 1.56
CA TYR A 297 -18.55 1.45 2.94
C TYR A 297 -17.05 1.51 3.20
N ILE A 298 -16.57 2.53 3.91
CA ILE A 298 -15.30 2.47 4.63
C ILE A 298 -15.56 1.78 5.96
N VAL A 299 -14.77 0.77 6.29
CA VAL A 299 -14.80 0.07 7.58
C VAL A 299 -13.45 0.28 8.27
N ARG A 300 -13.50 0.89 9.46
CA ARG A 300 -12.31 1.24 10.24
C ARG A 300 -12.08 0.19 11.31
N ILE A 301 -11.17 -0.74 11.05
CA ILE A 301 -10.75 -1.77 12.00
C ILE A 301 -9.69 -1.17 12.93
N PRO A 302 -9.84 -1.29 14.26
CA PRO A 302 -8.85 -0.78 15.19
C PRO A 302 -7.66 -1.76 15.28
N CYS A 303 -6.43 -1.23 15.25
CA CYS A 303 -5.20 -1.96 15.56
C CYS A 303 -4.13 -1.00 16.12
N GLY A 304 -3.28 -1.47 17.02
CA GLY A 304 -2.28 -0.67 17.72
C GLY A 304 -2.86 0.52 18.53
N PRO A 305 -2.03 1.51 18.89
CA PRO A 305 -2.45 2.68 19.69
C PRO A 305 -3.50 3.56 19.00
N ARG A 306 -4.79 3.41 19.36
CA ARG A 306 -5.92 4.13 18.74
C ARG A 306 -5.88 5.65 18.97
N ASP A 307 -5.23 6.10 20.03
CA ASP A 307 -5.02 7.51 20.39
C ASP A 307 -4.01 8.24 19.48
N LYS A 308 -3.32 7.51 18.59
CA LYS A 308 -2.24 8.04 17.74
C LYS A 308 -2.44 7.72 16.26
N TYR A 309 -2.09 8.69 15.42
CA TYR A 309 -1.85 8.44 14.00
C TYR A 309 -0.45 7.86 13.83
N LEU A 310 -0.33 6.77 13.05
CA LEU A 310 0.92 6.09 12.77
C LEU A 310 1.23 6.24 11.28
N ARG A 311 2.48 6.57 10.96
CA ARG A 311 2.97 6.51 9.58
C ARG A 311 3.12 5.06 9.13
N LYS A 312 3.07 4.81 7.82
CA LYS A 312 3.17 3.47 7.23
C LYS A 312 4.39 2.67 7.68
N GLU A 313 5.54 3.33 7.91
CA GLU A 313 6.77 2.68 8.39
C GLU A 313 6.63 2.09 9.81
N ALA A 314 5.67 2.57 10.61
CA ALA A 314 5.42 2.14 11.99
C ALA A 314 4.19 1.21 12.14
N LEU A 315 3.54 0.81 11.04
CA LEU A 315 2.36 -0.06 11.08
C LEU A 315 2.68 -1.55 11.13
N TRP A 316 3.86 -1.97 10.65
CA TRP A 316 4.24 -3.38 10.47
C TRP A 316 3.98 -4.30 11.68
N PRO A 317 4.25 -3.89 12.94
CA PRO A 317 4.04 -4.76 14.11
C PRO A 317 2.56 -5.00 14.45
N TYR A 318 1.64 -4.18 13.94
CA TYR A 318 0.21 -4.20 14.26
C TYR A 318 -0.65 -4.82 13.14
N LEU A 319 -0.04 -5.32 12.06
CA LEU A 319 -0.77 -5.90 10.92
C LEU A 319 -1.53 -7.17 11.30
N GLN A 320 -0.96 -8.03 12.15
CA GLN A 320 -1.61 -9.27 12.61
C GLN A 320 -2.85 -8.97 13.48
N GLU A 321 -2.82 -7.93 14.32
CA GLU A 321 -4.01 -7.46 15.05
C GLU A 321 -5.13 -7.03 14.10
N PHE A 322 -4.76 -6.33 13.03
CA PHE A 322 -5.71 -5.89 12.01
C PHE A 322 -6.31 -7.07 11.24
N VAL A 323 -5.51 -8.07 10.86
CA VAL A 323 -6.00 -9.31 10.22
C VAL A 323 -7.08 -9.97 11.09
N ASP A 324 -6.82 -10.16 12.38
CA ASP A 324 -7.77 -10.82 13.27
C ASP A 324 -9.07 -10.01 13.45
N GLY A 325 -8.97 -8.68 13.53
CA GLY A 325 -10.11 -7.77 13.60
C GLY A 325 -10.93 -7.71 12.30
N ALA A 326 -10.26 -7.67 11.16
CA ALA A 326 -10.86 -7.69 9.83
C ALA A 326 -11.56 -9.03 9.56
N LEU A 327 -10.93 -10.15 9.91
CA LEU A 327 -11.51 -11.50 9.82
C LEU A 327 -12.80 -11.61 10.64
N ALA A 328 -12.81 -11.04 11.85
CA ALA A 328 -14.02 -10.96 12.68
C ALA A 328 -15.12 -10.08 12.07
N HIS A 329 -14.77 -8.98 11.39
CA HIS A 329 -15.75 -8.18 10.66
C HIS A 329 -16.35 -8.95 9.47
N ILE A 330 -15.51 -9.56 8.63
CA ILE A 330 -15.95 -10.35 7.46
C ILE A 330 -16.92 -11.45 7.91
N LEU A 331 -16.57 -12.27 8.90
CA LEU A 331 -17.43 -13.37 9.35
C LEU A 331 -18.78 -12.92 9.94
N ASN A 332 -18.85 -11.71 10.50
CA ASN A 332 -20.10 -11.13 10.97
C ASN A 332 -20.94 -10.59 9.79
N MET A 333 -20.31 -9.89 8.84
CA MET A 333 -20.99 -9.41 7.63
C MET A 333 -21.47 -10.57 6.76
N SER A 334 -20.69 -11.63 6.58
CA SER A 334 -21.06 -12.82 5.80
C SER A 334 -22.33 -13.51 6.31
N LYS A 335 -22.60 -13.45 7.62
CA LYS A 335 -23.84 -13.94 8.23
C LYS A 335 -25.01 -13.00 7.96
N ALA A 336 -24.83 -11.70 8.21
CA ALA A 336 -25.86 -10.69 7.97
C ALA A 336 -26.26 -10.59 6.48
N LEU A 337 -25.29 -10.71 5.57
CA LEU A 337 -25.53 -10.81 4.13
C LEU A 337 -26.23 -12.13 3.78
N GLY A 338 -25.87 -13.25 4.42
CA GLY A 338 -26.56 -14.52 4.21
C GLY A 338 -28.06 -14.45 4.50
N GLU A 339 -28.43 -13.82 5.61
CA GLU A 339 -29.83 -13.57 5.99
C GLU A 339 -30.57 -12.65 5.00
N GLN A 340 -29.91 -11.63 4.44
CA GLN A 340 -30.52 -10.66 3.51
C GLN A 340 -30.59 -11.14 2.05
N VAL A 341 -29.58 -11.88 1.59
CA VAL A 341 -29.30 -12.08 0.16
C VAL A 341 -29.41 -13.53 -0.28
N SER A 342 -29.15 -14.49 0.61
CA SER A 342 -28.87 -15.89 0.27
C SER A 342 -29.69 -16.89 1.11
N ASN A 343 -30.88 -16.48 1.55
CA ASN A 343 -31.83 -17.30 2.33
C ASN A 343 -31.22 -18.01 3.57
N GLY A 344 -30.21 -17.39 4.19
CA GLY A 344 -29.48 -17.94 5.35
C GLY A 344 -28.15 -18.62 5.03
N LYS A 345 -27.84 -18.94 3.76
CA LYS A 345 -26.50 -19.44 3.35
C LYS A 345 -25.45 -18.33 3.52
N LEU A 346 -24.26 -18.67 4.02
CA LEU A 346 -23.23 -17.68 4.39
C LEU A 346 -22.53 -17.08 3.16
N VAL A 347 -22.51 -15.75 3.03
CA VAL A 347 -21.94 -15.03 1.88
C VAL A 347 -20.51 -14.58 2.18
N LEU A 348 -19.51 -15.37 1.78
CA LEU A 348 -18.10 -14.98 1.84
C LEU A 348 -17.76 -13.87 0.81
N PRO A 349 -16.69 -13.08 1.02
CA PRO A 349 -16.15 -12.21 -0.01
C PRO A 349 -15.80 -13.02 -1.27
N TYR A 350 -16.13 -12.48 -2.44
CA TYR A 350 -15.76 -13.07 -3.73
C TYR A 350 -14.27 -12.87 -4.03
N VAL A 351 -13.70 -11.75 -3.56
CA VAL A 351 -12.30 -11.37 -3.74
C VAL A 351 -11.84 -10.46 -2.61
N ILE A 352 -10.56 -10.55 -2.25
CA ILE A 352 -9.88 -9.62 -1.34
C ILE A 352 -8.79 -8.89 -2.11
N HIS A 353 -8.84 -7.56 -2.13
CA HIS A 353 -7.90 -6.71 -2.90
C HIS A 353 -7.04 -5.85 -1.98
N GLY A 354 -5.74 -6.16 -1.90
CA GLY A 354 -4.76 -5.35 -1.17
C GLY A 354 -4.21 -4.20 -2.03
N HIS A 355 -4.15 -2.99 -1.47
CA HIS A 355 -3.54 -1.82 -2.09
C HIS A 355 -2.32 -1.34 -1.30
N TYR A 356 -1.13 -1.41 -1.91
CA TYR A 356 0.19 -1.24 -1.27
C TYR A 356 0.64 -2.43 -0.40
N ALA A 357 1.90 -2.36 0.05
CA ALA A 357 2.63 -3.42 0.74
C ALA A 357 2.00 -3.91 2.05
N ASP A 358 1.56 -2.97 2.89
CA ASP A 358 0.94 -3.24 4.20
C ASP A 358 -0.42 -3.95 4.05
N ALA A 359 -1.25 -3.47 3.13
CA ALA A 359 -2.52 -4.08 2.78
C ALA A 359 -2.35 -5.39 1.99
N GLY A 360 -1.26 -5.55 1.23
CA GLY A 360 -0.92 -6.79 0.53
C GLY A 360 -0.61 -7.93 1.49
N ASP A 361 0.23 -7.67 2.50
CA ASP A 361 0.56 -8.62 3.58
C ASP A 361 -0.71 -9.07 4.33
N VAL A 362 -1.53 -8.10 4.76
CA VAL A 362 -2.83 -8.37 5.39
C VAL A 362 -3.81 -9.12 4.47
N ALA A 363 -3.88 -8.77 3.19
CA ALA A 363 -4.74 -9.45 2.22
C ALA A 363 -4.31 -10.90 2.00
N ALA A 364 -3.00 -11.20 1.98
CA ALA A 364 -2.48 -12.56 1.88
C ALA A 364 -2.91 -13.42 3.07
N LEU A 365 -2.79 -12.88 4.29
CA LEU A 365 -3.17 -13.57 5.51
C LEU A 365 -4.68 -13.80 5.62
N LEU A 366 -5.51 -12.83 5.20
CA LEU A 366 -6.98 -12.96 5.16
C LEU A 366 -7.45 -13.92 4.05
N SER A 367 -6.85 -13.83 2.86
CA SER A 367 -7.06 -14.76 1.74
C SER A 367 -6.77 -16.19 2.18
N GLY A 368 -5.66 -16.40 2.88
CA GLY A 368 -5.29 -17.70 3.44
C GLY A 368 -6.25 -18.20 4.51
N ALA A 369 -6.73 -17.34 5.41
CA ALA A 369 -7.67 -17.74 6.47
C ALA A 369 -9.09 -18.07 5.94
N LEU A 370 -9.54 -17.40 4.88
CA LEU A 370 -10.89 -17.55 4.32
C LEU A 370 -10.97 -18.46 3.08
N ASN A 371 -9.82 -18.81 2.50
CA ASN A 371 -9.67 -19.43 1.18
C ASN A 371 -10.45 -18.66 0.08
N VAL A 372 -10.18 -17.36 -0.02
CA VAL A 372 -10.80 -16.45 -1.01
C VAL A 372 -9.70 -15.94 -1.96
N PRO A 373 -9.94 -15.77 -3.27
CA PRO A 373 -8.94 -15.21 -4.19
C PRO A 373 -8.40 -13.84 -3.76
N MET A 374 -7.08 -13.68 -3.87
CA MET A 374 -6.38 -12.42 -3.60
C MET A 374 -6.00 -11.69 -4.89
N VAL A 375 -6.24 -10.38 -4.89
CA VAL A 375 -5.76 -9.42 -5.89
C VAL A 375 -4.84 -8.39 -5.21
N LEU A 376 -3.80 -7.95 -5.91
CA LEU A 376 -2.85 -6.95 -5.41
C LEU A 376 -2.72 -5.77 -6.37
N THR A 377 -2.62 -4.55 -5.84
CA THR A 377 -2.15 -3.37 -6.58
C THR A 377 -1.04 -2.70 -5.80
N GLY A 378 0.15 -2.57 -6.41
CA GLY A 378 1.34 -2.08 -5.72
C GLY A 378 1.29 -0.60 -5.35
N HIS A 379 0.82 0.27 -6.27
CA HIS A 379 0.89 1.74 -6.23
C HIS A 379 2.32 2.33 -6.18
N SER A 380 3.19 1.77 -5.35
CA SER A 380 4.63 2.05 -5.28
C SER A 380 5.33 0.81 -4.74
N LEU A 381 6.51 0.48 -5.27
CA LEU A 381 7.24 -0.74 -4.93
C LEU A 381 8.53 -0.46 -4.13
N GLY A 382 8.77 -1.23 -3.07
CA GLY A 382 9.91 -1.11 -2.16
C GLY A 382 11.27 -1.30 -2.84
N ARG A 383 11.46 -2.32 -3.67
CA ARG A 383 12.72 -2.55 -4.39
C ARG A 383 13.07 -1.42 -5.35
N ASN A 384 12.08 -0.94 -6.12
CA ASN A 384 12.27 0.22 -7.00
C ASN A 384 12.60 1.49 -6.20
N LYS A 385 11.95 1.70 -5.05
CA LYS A 385 12.25 2.81 -4.15
C LYS A 385 13.66 2.72 -3.55
N LEU A 386 14.11 1.53 -3.16
CA LEU A 386 15.46 1.29 -2.64
C LEU A 386 16.51 1.65 -3.70
N GLU A 387 16.38 1.14 -4.93
CA GLU A 387 17.28 1.51 -6.03
C GLU A 387 17.32 3.03 -6.27
N GLN A 388 16.16 3.70 -6.26
CA GLN A 388 16.09 5.15 -6.46
C GLN A 388 16.79 5.96 -5.36
N ILE A 389 16.76 5.50 -4.10
CA ILE A 389 17.46 6.19 -3.00
C ILE A 389 18.96 5.87 -3.04
N MET A 390 19.34 4.61 -3.29
CA MET A 390 20.76 4.22 -3.44
C MET A 390 21.45 4.97 -4.59
N LYS A 391 20.78 5.14 -5.74
CA LYS A 391 21.28 5.95 -6.87
C LYS A 391 21.48 7.44 -6.54
N GLN A 392 20.86 7.96 -5.47
CA GLN A 392 21.12 9.34 -5.01
C GLN A 392 22.39 9.45 -4.16
N GLY A 393 22.95 8.33 -3.66
CA GLY A 393 24.21 8.30 -2.91
C GLY A 393 24.19 9.05 -1.55
N ARG A 394 23.00 9.40 -1.04
CA ARG A 394 22.85 10.25 0.16
C ARG A 394 22.81 9.51 1.49
N MET A 395 22.53 8.20 1.46
CA MET A 395 22.29 7.36 2.63
C MET A 395 22.80 5.94 2.36
N SER A 396 23.30 5.24 3.38
CA SER A 396 23.66 3.82 3.30
C SER A 396 22.42 2.92 3.24
N LYS A 397 22.56 1.63 2.89
CA LYS A 397 21.43 0.68 2.86
C LYS A 397 20.79 0.56 4.25
N GLU A 398 21.61 0.56 5.29
CA GLU A 398 21.24 0.41 6.70
C GLU A 398 20.50 1.66 7.21
N GLU A 399 20.96 2.87 6.82
CA GLU A 399 20.26 4.12 7.13
C GLU A 399 18.89 4.20 6.41
N ILE A 400 18.82 3.75 5.15
CA ILE A 400 17.57 3.66 4.39
C ILE A 400 16.61 2.68 5.08
N ASP A 401 17.07 1.49 5.50
CA ASP A 401 16.22 0.52 6.16
C ASP A 401 15.74 1.00 7.54
N SER A 402 16.64 1.57 8.36
CA SER A 402 16.27 2.18 9.64
C SER A 402 15.20 3.27 9.49
N THR A 403 15.29 4.09 8.44
CA THR A 403 14.36 5.21 8.18
C THR A 403 13.03 4.77 7.56
N TYR A 404 13.05 3.84 6.60
CA TYR A 404 11.89 3.51 5.75
C TYR A 404 11.35 2.08 5.95
N LYS A 405 11.98 1.26 6.81
CA LYS A 405 11.69 -0.16 7.02
C LYS A 405 11.57 -0.92 5.69
N ILE A 406 12.53 -0.65 4.81
CA ILE A 406 12.47 -1.02 3.39
C ILE A 406 12.59 -2.52 3.20
N MET A 407 13.36 -3.22 4.03
CA MET A 407 13.50 -4.68 3.99
C MET A 407 12.19 -5.35 4.43
N ARG A 408 11.56 -4.88 5.51
CA ARG A 408 10.25 -5.39 5.97
C ARG A 408 9.15 -5.17 4.93
N ARG A 409 9.18 -4.01 4.26
CA ARG A 409 8.29 -3.67 3.15
C ARG A 409 8.46 -4.61 1.97
N ILE A 410 9.69 -4.88 1.55
CA ILE A 410 9.98 -5.77 0.43
C ILE A 410 9.47 -7.18 0.72
N GLU A 411 9.68 -7.71 1.94
CA GLU A 411 9.13 -9.03 2.30
C GLU A 411 7.59 -9.03 2.32
N GLY A 412 6.94 -7.96 2.79
CA GLY A 412 5.47 -7.83 2.72
C GLY A 412 4.94 -7.81 1.28
N GLU A 413 5.66 -7.15 0.36
CA GLU A 413 5.36 -7.14 -1.08
C GLU A 413 5.57 -8.53 -1.72
N GLU A 414 6.55 -9.31 -1.26
CA GLU A 414 6.81 -10.66 -1.77
C GLU A 414 5.85 -11.72 -1.23
N LEU A 415 5.49 -11.66 0.05
CA LEU A 415 4.42 -12.49 0.62
C LEU A 415 3.07 -12.23 -0.09
N ALA A 416 2.81 -10.97 -0.43
CA ALA A 416 1.64 -10.60 -1.22
C ALA A 416 1.70 -11.16 -2.67
N LEU A 417 2.88 -11.18 -3.31
CA LEU A 417 3.08 -11.83 -4.62
C LEU A 417 2.92 -13.37 -4.57
N ASP A 418 3.35 -13.99 -3.48
CA ASP A 418 3.25 -15.45 -3.31
C ASP A 418 1.78 -15.90 -3.24
N ALA A 419 0.92 -15.11 -2.56
CA ALA A 419 -0.51 -15.41 -2.38
C ALA A 419 -1.44 -14.92 -3.51
N ALA A 420 -1.08 -13.83 -4.20
CA ALA A 420 -1.91 -13.21 -5.23
C ALA A 420 -2.20 -14.15 -6.43
N GLU A 421 -3.43 -14.12 -6.94
CA GLU A 421 -3.75 -14.71 -8.24
C GLU A 421 -3.51 -13.71 -9.38
N LEU A 422 -3.87 -12.46 -9.12
CA LEU A 422 -3.88 -11.37 -10.07
C LEU A 422 -3.19 -10.16 -9.44
N VAL A 423 -2.27 -9.55 -10.18
CA VAL A 423 -1.65 -8.27 -9.81
C VAL A 423 -2.06 -7.25 -10.85
N ILE A 424 -2.68 -6.16 -10.41
CA ILE A 424 -3.16 -5.08 -11.25
C ILE A 424 -2.15 -3.94 -11.23
N THR A 425 -1.68 -3.58 -12.41
CA THR A 425 -0.75 -2.46 -12.63
C THR A 425 -1.42 -1.35 -13.45
N SER A 426 -0.92 -0.13 -13.32
CA SER A 426 -1.41 1.01 -14.11
C SER A 426 -0.81 1.06 -15.52
N THR A 427 0.38 0.50 -15.69
CA THR A 427 1.14 0.50 -16.96
C THR A 427 1.81 -0.85 -17.22
N ARG A 428 2.25 -1.05 -18.48
CA ARG A 428 3.10 -2.17 -18.87
C ARG A 428 4.52 -2.04 -18.31
N GLN A 429 5.03 -0.80 -18.26
CA GLN A 429 6.35 -0.50 -17.67
C GLN A 429 6.44 -0.92 -16.20
N GLU A 430 5.37 -0.73 -15.41
CA GLU A 430 5.32 -1.19 -14.01
C GLU A 430 5.58 -2.70 -13.90
N ILE A 431 5.02 -3.51 -14.81
CA ILE A 431 5.23 -4.96 -14.86
C ILE A 431 6.68 -5.30 -15.21
N ASP A 432 7.19 -4.73 -16.31
CA ASP A 432 8.45 -5.18 -16.90
C ASP A 432 9.70 -4.57 -16.22
N GLU A 433 9.60 -3.37 -15.62
CA GLU A 433 10.73 -2.67 -14.98
C GLU A 433 10.68 -2.60 -13.45
N GLN A 434 9.49 -2.59 -12.83
CA GLN A 434 9.37 -2.47 -11.37
C GLN A 434 9.10 -3.83 -10.72
N TRP A 435 8.08 -4.55 -11.16
CA TRP A 435 7.79 -5.91 -10.67
C TRP A 435 8.86 -6.92 -11.10
N GLY A 436 9.53 -6.71 -12.24
CA GLY A 436 10.69 -7.50 -12.67
C GLY A 436 11.92 -7.45 -11.74
N LEU A 437 11.92 -6.59 -10.70
CA LEU A 437 12.95 -6.55 -9.66
C LEU A 437 12.74 -7.59 -8.54
N TYR A 438 11.57 -8.23 -8.46
CA TYR A 438 11.18 -9.11 -7.35
C TYR A 438 11.49 -10.58 -7.65
N ASP A 439 11.94 -11.32 -6.63
CA ASP A 439 12.23 -12.76 -6.74
C ASP A 439 10.97 -13.62 -6.91
N GLY A 440 9.82 -13.08 -6.49
CA GLY A 440 8.51 -13.68 -6.70
C GLY A 440 7.99 -13.64 -8.15
N PHE A 441 8.62 -12.93 -9.09
CA PHE A 441 8.00 -12.71 -10.42
C PHE A 441 8.98 -12.67 -11.61
N ASP A 442 8.73 -13.52 -12.61
CA ASP A 442 9.42 -13.49 -13.91
C ASP A 442 8.42 -13.64 -15.07
N VAL A 443 8.40 -12.65 -15.97
CA VAL A 443 7.46 -12.55 -17.10
C VAL A 443 7.59 -13.70 -18.11
N LYS A 444 8.76 -14.33 -18.23
CA LYS A 444 8.98 -15.44 -19.17
C LYS A 444 8.50 -16.76 -18.55
N LEU A 445 8.88 -17.06 -17.30
CA LEU A 445 8.47 -18.26 -16.58
C LEU A 445 6.95 -18.30 -16.36
N GLU A 446 6.33 -17.17 -16.02
CA GLU A 446 4.87 -17.05 -15.91
C GLU A 446 4.15 -17.49 -17.21
N LYS A 447 4.66 -17.07 -18.38
CA LYS A 447 4.10 -17.47 -19.68
C LYS A 447 4.27 -18.97 -19.95
N VAL A 448 5.38 -19.57 -19.54
CA VAL A 448 5.63 -21.02 -19.68
C VAL A 448 4.68 -21.82 -18.78
N LEU A 449 4.58 -21.47 -17.49
CA LEU A 449 3.66 -22.11 -16.54
C LEU A 449 2.21 -22.00 -17.02
N ARG A 450 1.78 -20.81 -17.47
CA ARG A 450 0.43 -20.60 -18.04
C ARG A 450 0.19 -21.38 -19.35
N ALA A 451 1.24 -21.63 -20.14
CA ALA A 451 1.12 -22.45 -21.35
C ALA A 451 0.99 -23.95 -21.02
N ARG A 452 1.68 -24.45 -19.99
CA ARG A 452 1.54 -25.82 -19.47
C ARG A 452 0.18 -26.05 -18.82
N ALA A 453 -0.26 -25.13 -17.95
CA ALA A 453 -1.55 -25.21 -17.27
C ALA A 453 -2.73 -25.31 -18.27
N ARG A 454 -2.73 -24.47 -19.33
CA ARG A 454 -3.74 -24.54 -20.41
C ARG A 454 -3.67 -25.79 -21.30
N ARG A 455 -2.63 -26.62 -21.16
CA ARG A 455 -2.49 -27.92 -21.83
C ARG A 455 -2.80 -29.10 -20.90
N GLY A 456 -3.22 -28.84 -19.66
CA GLY A 456 -3.41 -29.87 -18.63
C GLY A 456 -2.10 -30.52 -18.15
N VAL A 457 -0.93 -29.93 -18.43
CA VAL A 457 0.37 -30.52 -18.11
C VAL A 457 0.81 -30.09 -16.69
N SER A 458 1.35 -31.04 -15.92
CA SER A 458 1.88 -30.80 -14.58
C SER A 458 2.83 -29.59 -14.55
N CYS A 459 2.65 -28.75 -13.54
CA CYS A 459 3.55 -27.65 -13.21
C CYS A 459 4.31 -27.91 -11.91
N HIS A 460 4.20 -29.10 -11.30
CA HIS A 460 4.89 -29.46 -10.04
C HIS A 460 4.67 -28.44 -8.90
N GLY A 461 3.45 -27.92 -8.76
CA GLY A 461 3.08 -26.90 -7.77
C GLY A 461 3.66 -25.50 -8.04
N ARG A 462 4.36 -25.30 -9.16
CA ARG A 462 4.93 -23.99 -9.53
C ARG A 462 3.87 -23.05 -10.06
N PHE A 463 3.88 -21.81 -9.58
CA PHE A 463 2.93 -20.76 -9.92
C PHE A 463 3.57 -19.36 -9.88
N MET A 464 3.16 -18.50 -10.81
CA MET A 464 3.45 -17.06 -10.78
C MET A 464 2.18 -16.24 -10.97
N PRO A 465 2.01 -15.13 -10.22
CA PRO A 465 0.82 -14.30 -10.29
C PRO A 465 0.62 -13.68 -11.68
N ARG A 466 -0.65 -13.57 -12.11
CA ARG A 466 -1.00 -12.98 -13.39
C ARG A 466 -0.93 -11.46 -13.30
N MET A 467 0.08 -10.84 -13.91
CA MET A 467 0.13 -9.39 -14.07
C MET A 467 -0.84 -8.92 -15.17
N VAL A 468 -1.71 -7.95 -14.88
CA VAL A 468 -2.62 -7.33 -15.85
C VAL A 468 -2.60 -5.81 -15.70
N VAL A 469 -2.44 -5.12 -16.83
CA VAL A 469 -2.62 -3.67 -16.89
C VAL A 469 -4.12 -3.36 -16.86
N ILE A 470 -4.59 -2.68 -15.82
CA ILE A 470 -5.93 -2.07 -15.77
C ILE A 470 -5.71 -0.62 -15.34
N PRO A 471 -5.72 0.35 -16.27
CA PRO A 471 -5.39 1.73 -15.96
C PRO A 471 -6.43 2.32 -14.98
N PRO A 472 -6.04 3.24 -14.09
CA PRO A 472 -6.98 3.92 -13.21
C PRO A 472 -8.09 4.62 -14.01
N GLY A 473 -9.31 4.59 -13.48
CA GLY A 473 -10.40 5.40 -13.99
C GLY A 473 -10.23 6.88 -13.66
N MET A 474 -10.83 7.73 -14.48
CA MET A 474 -11.14 9.12 -14.14
C MET A 474 -12.64 9.36 -14.27
N ASP A 475 -13.14 10.36 -13.56
CA ASP A 475 -14.49 10.87 -13.76
C ASP A 475 -14.50 11.89 -14.92
N PHE A 476 -15.36 11.64 -15.91
CA PHE A 476 -15.57 12.50 -17.07
C PHE A 476 -16.90 13.29 -17.00
N SER A 477 -17.62 13.26 -15.88
CA SER A 477 -18.88 13.99 -15.66
C SER A 477 -18.81 15.49 -15.99
N SER A 478 -17.64 16.11 -15.77
CA SER A 478 -17.37 17.53 -16.05
C SER A 478 -16.90 17.81 -17.49
N VAL A 479 -16.68 16.78 -18.30
CA VAL A 479 -16.20 16.90 -19.68
C VAL A 479 -17.39 17.00 -20.63
N VAL A 480 -17.85 18.23 -20.86
CA VAL A 480 -18.82 18.52 -21.93
C VAL A 480 -18.11 18.35 -23.27
N VAL A 481 -18.36 17.22 -23.95
CA VAL A 481 -18.00 17.03 -25.35
C VAL A 481 -18.84 18.00 -26.18
N PRO A 482 -18.26 18.95 -26.92
CA PRO A 482 -19.03 19.75 -27.85
C PRO A 482 -19.55 18.83 -28.95
N GLU A 483 -20.88 18.73 -29.10
CA GLU A 483 -21.45 18.09 -30.27
C GLU A 483 -20.97 18.85 -31.51
N ASP A 484 -20.32 18.14 -32.43
CA ASP A 484 -19.93 18.70 -33.72
C ASP A 484 -21.22 18.97 -34.51
N THR A 485 -21.70 20.22 -34.48
CA THR A 485 -22.83 20.66 -35.30
C THR A 485 -22.49 20.43 -36.77
N SER A 486 -23.18 19.45 -37.36
CA SER A 486 -23.20 19.00 -38.77
C SER A 486 -22.33 19.78 -39.77
N ASP A 487 -21.46 19.05 -40.47
CA ASP A 487 -20.83 19.50 -41.72
C ASP A 487 -21.86 20.16 -42.65
N GLY A 488 -21.75 21.47 -42.83
CA GLY A 488 -22.76 22.26 -43.54
C GLY A 488 -22.39 23.74 -43.69
N ASP A 489 -21.71 24.03 -44.80
CA ASP A 489 -21.71 25.31 -45.53
C ASP A 489 -21.09 26.56 -44.87
N ASP A 490 -19.93 26.93 -45.44
CA ASP A 490 -19.40 28.27 -45.70
C ASP A 490 -19.65 29.46 -44.74
N GLY A 491 -18.52 30.00 -44.26
CA GLY A 491 -18.19 31.39 -44.58
C GLY A 491 -18.91 32.50 -43.81
N LYS A 492 -19.38 32.26 -42.59
CA LYS A 492 -19.80 33.35 -41.68
C LYS A 492 -18.71 33.74 -40.69
N ASP A 493 -18.53 35.05 -40.58
CA ASP A 493 -17.42 35.70 -39.91
C ASP A 493 -17.24 35.36 -38.43
N PHE A 494 -16.02 35.60 -37.95
CA PHE A 494 -15.66 35.67 -36.54
C PHE A 494 -16.32 36.89 -35.85
N GLU A 495 -17.65 36.92 -35.75
CA GLU A 495 -18.30 37.77 -34.76
C GLU A 495 -18.03 37.22 -33.36
N ILE A 496 -17.11 37.88 -32.67
CA ILE A 496 -16.88 37.71 -31.25
C ILE A 496 -18.18 38.08 -30.54
N ALA A 497 -18.98 37.07 -30.19
CA ALA A 497 -20.11 37.23 -29.31
C ALA A 497 -19.62 37.94 -28.03
N SER A 498 -20.13 39.16 -27.81
CA SER A 498 -20.02 40.03 -26.63
C SER A 498 -18.91 39.66 -25.61
N PRO A 499 -17.91 40.53 -25.34
CA PRO A 499 -16.81 40.29 -24.37
C PRO A 499 -17.18 39.93 -22.92
N ARG A 500 -18.47 39.77 -22.59
CA ARG A 500 -19.00 39.45 -21.26
C ARG A 500 -19.18 37.96 -20.96
N SER A 501 -18.84 37.04 -21.88
CA SER A 501 -19.06 35.58 -21.69
C SER A 501 -17.81 34.70 -21.79
N LEU A 502 -16.60 35.26 -21.89
CA LEU A 502 -15.36 34.48 -21.91
C LEU A 502 -14.90 34.13 -20.49
N PRO A 503 -14.44 32.89 -20.21
CA PRO A 503 -13.86 32.53 -18.92
C PRO A 503 -12.66 33.44 -18.57
N PRO A 504 -12.53 33.95 -17.33
CA PRO A 504 -11.46 34.90 -16.96
C PRO A 504 -10.04 34.40 -17.26
N ILE A 505 -9.80 33.09 -17.14
CA ILE A 505 -8.50 32.48 -17.44
C ILE A 505 -8.11 32.59 -18.93
N TRP A 506 -9.06 32.71 -19.86
CA TRP A 506 -8.76 32.90 -21.27
C TRP A 506 -8.14 34.28 -21.52
N ALA A 507 -8.64 35.32 -20.88
CA ALA A 507 -8.06 36.67 -20.96
C ALA A 507 -6.64 36.70 -20.35
N GLU A 508 -6.43 36.00 -19.24
CA GLU A 508 -5.11 35.84 -18.60
C GLU A 508 -4.08 35.10 -19.46
N VAL A 509 -4.51 34.21 -20.34
CA VAL A 509 -3.63 33.56 -21.34
C VAL A 509 -3.43 34.46 -22.55
N MET A 510 -4.50 35.04 -23.11
CA MET A 510 -4.45 35.83 -24.35
C MET A 510 -3.64 37.12 -24.22
N ARG A 511 -3.57 37.75 -23.03
CA ARG A 511 -2.79 38.99 -22.81
C ARG A 511 -1.28 38.88 -23.09
N PHE A 512 -0.75 37.66 -23.20
CA PHE A 512 0.66 37.42 -23.54
C PHE A 512 0.91 37.31 -25.06
N LEU A 513 -0.14 37.26 -25.88
CA LEU A 513 -0.07 36.83 -27.29
C LEU A 513 -0.40 37.98 -28.25
N THR A 514 0.49 38.26 -29.20
CA THR A 514 0.28 39.27 -30.25
C THR A 514 -0.77 38.81 -31.26
N ASN A 515 -0.84 37.50 -31.53
CA ASN A 515 -1.90 36.89 -32.35
C ASN A 515 -2.49 35.68 -31.61
N PRO A 516 -3.60 35.83 -30.86
CA PRO A 516 -4.20 34.76 -30.08
C PRO A 516 -4.94 33.71 -30.94
N HIS A 517 -5.10 33.92 -32.25
CA HIS A 517 -5.79 32.98 -33.15
C HIS A 517 -4.89 31.87 -33.73
N LYS A 518 -3.58 31.90 -33.48
CA LYS A 518 -2.70 30.79 -33.86
C LYS A 518 -2.98 29.55 -32.99
N PRO A 519 -2.81 28.32 -33.54
CA PRO A 519 -2.73 27.09 -32.75
C PRO A 519 -1.86 27.21 -31.51
N MET A 520 -2.35 26.63 -30.41
CA MET A 520 -1.70 26.70 -29.09
C MET A 520 -1.02 25.37 -28.75
N ILE A 521 0.27 25.41 -28.47
CA ILE A 521 1.02 24.28 -27.91
C ILE A 521 0.95 24.41 -26.40
N LEU A 522 0.15 23.57 -25.74
CA LEU A 522 -0.07 23.63 -24.30
C LEU A 522 0.84 22.65 -23.54
N ALA A 523 1.64 23.17 -22.61
CA ALA A 523 2.31 22.38 -21.58
C ALA A 523 1.76 22.75 -20.20
N LEU A 524 1.24 21.78 -19.46
CA LEU A 524 0.70 21.95 -18.10
C LEU A 524 1.43 21.02 -17.14
N SER A 525 2.27 21.59 -16.28
CA SER A 525 3.03 20.84 -15.27
C SER A 525 3.67 21.77 -14.23
N ARG A 526 4.15 21.22 -13.11
CA ARG A 526 4.99 21.99 -12.16
C ARG A 526 6.35 22.31 -12.82
N PRO A 527 7.00 23.44 -12.49
CA PRO A 527 8.33 23.80 -12.99
C PRO A 527 9.45 22.95 -12.35
N ASP A 528 9.30 21.64 -12.35
CA ASP A 528 10.26 20.66 -11.84
C ASP A 528 11.25 20.27 -12.96
N PRO A 529 12.56 20.13 -12.68
CA PRO A 529 13.54 19.71 -13.69
C PRO A 529 13.16 18.44 -14.46
N LYS A 530 12.50 17.47 -13.81
CA LYS A 530 12.06 16.20 -14.43
C LYS A 530 10.98 16.40 -15.48
N LYS A 531 10.19 17.49 -15.40
CA LYS A 531 9.17 17.85 -16.39
C LYS A 531 9.75 18.52 -17.64
N ASN A 532 11.05 18.81 -17.67
CA ASN A 532 11.82 19.10 -18.89
C ASN A 532 11.29 20.28 -19.76
N ILE A 533 10.58 21.22 -19.14
CA ILE A 533 9.97 22.38 -19.82
C ILE A 533 11.02 23.22 -20.54
N THR A 534 12.24 23.29 -20.01
CA THR A 534 13.38 24.01 -20.60
C THR A 534 13.76 23.50 -21.99
N THR A 535 13.68 22.19 -22.25
CA THR A 535 13.97 21.60 -23.56
C THR A 535 12.86 21.90 -24.57
N LEU A 536 11.59 21.91 -24.12
CA LEU A 536 10.46 22.35 -24.94
C LEU A 536 10.61 23.82 -25.39
N VAL A 537 11.01 24.73 -24.50
CA VAL A 537 11.21 26.14 -24.86
C VAL A 537 12.35 26.31 -25.87
N LYS A 538 13.44 25.52 -25.77
CA LYS A 538 14.50 25.51 -26.79
C LYS A 538 14.01 24.98 -28.13
N ALA A 539 13.30 23.84 -28.13
CA ALA A 539 12.72 23.24 -29.34
C ALA A 539 11.81 24.22 -30.10
N PHE A 540 10.94 24.92 -29.36
CA PHE A 540 10.11 25.98 -29.93
C PHE A 540 10.93 27.21 -30.38
N GLY A 541 11.90 27.65 -29.57
CA GLY A 541 12.71 28.85 -29.85
C GLY A 541 13.56 28.74 -31.12
N GLU A 542 14.13 27.55 -31.37
CA GLU A 542 15.02 27.27 -32.51
C GLU A 542 14.25 26.85 -33.78
N CYS A 543 13.05 26.27 -33.65
CA CYS A 543 12.22 25.91 -34.80
C CYS A 543 11.39 27.09 -35.32
N ARG A 544 11.97 27.88 -36.23
CA ARG A 544 11.29 29.04 -36.86
C ARG A 544 9.92 28.71 -37.48
N PRO A 545 9.73 27.63 -38.27
CA PRO A 545 8.41 27.28 -38.83
C PRO A 545 7.34 27.05 -37.76
N LEU A 546 7.73 26.48 -36.61
CA LEU A 546 6.81 26.23 -35.50
C LEU A 546 6.36 27.53 -34.81
N ARG A 547 7.25 28.52 -34.66
CA ARG A 547 6.94 29.87 -34.14
C ARG A 547 6.04 30.67 -35.09
N GLU A 548 6.23 30.50 -36.40
CA GLU A 548 5.41 31.16 -37.40
C GLU A 548 3.97 30.61 -37.37
N LEU A 549 3.79 29.30 -37.17
CA LEU A 549 2.49 28.63 -37.14
C LEU A 549 1.77 28.63 -35.78
N ALA A 550 2.46 28.57 -34.64
CA ALA A 550 1.85 28.34 -33.32
C ALA A 550 2.34 29.31 -32.22
N ASN A 551 1.55 29.39 -31.15
CA ASN A 551 1.90 29.99 -29.86
C ASN A 551 2.21 28.90 -28.82
N LEU A 552 3.07 29.18 -27.83
CA LEU A 552 3.41 28.25 -26.75
C LEU A 552 2.78 28.70 -25.41
N ILE A 553 2.03 27.83 -24.76
CA ILE A 553 1.31 28.10 -23.50
C ILE A 553 1.90 27.24 -22.38
N LEU A 554 2.48 27.88 -21.37
CA LEU A 554 3.20 27.24 -20.27
C LEU A 554 2.49 27.48 -18.92
N ILE A 555 1.66 26.52 -18.49
CA ILE A 555 1.00 26.55 -17.19
C ILE A 555 1.92 25.91 -16.15
N MET A 556 2.72 26.74 -15.48
CA MET A 556 3.86 26.34 -14.63
C MET A 556 3.59 26.51 -13.12
N GLY A 557 2.43 26.06 -12.64
CA GLY A 557 2.03 26.22 -11.23
C GLY A 557 1.70 27.67 -10.85
N ASN A 558 1.30 27.86 -9.59
CA ASN A 558 1.06 29.19 -9.00
C ASN A 558 2.34 29.70 -8.31
N ARG A 559 2.59 31.01 -8.40
CA ARG A 559 3.74 31.69 -7.80
C ARG A 559 3.37 33.12 -7.40
N ASP A 560 3.95 33.64 -6.33
CA ASP A 560 3.82 35.05 -5.95
C ASP A 560 5.15 35.79 -6.15
N ASP A 561 6.21 35.31 -5.51
CA ASP A 561 7.60 35.63 -5.83
C ASP A 561 8.31 34.41 -6.45
N ILE A 562 9.41 34.63 -7.17
CA ILE A 562 10.34 33.58 -7.64
C ILE A 562 11.33 33.23 -6.52
N ASP A 563 11.75 34.20 -5.71
CA ASP A 563 12.77 34.02 -4.66
C ASP A 563 12.23 33.22 -3.45
N GLU A 564 10.90 33.19 -3.26
CA GLU A 564 10.21 32.36 -2.26
C GLU A 564 9.97 30.90 -2.73
N MET A 565 10.24 30.58 -4.00
CA MET A 565 10.07 29.22 -4.52
C MET A 565 11.20 28.28 -4.06
N SER A 566 10.95 26.97 -4.10
CA SER A 566 12.04 26.00 -3.89
C SER A 566 13.13 26.17 -4.95
N ALA A 567 14.40 26.03 -4.56
CA ALA A 567 15.56 26.32 -5.43
C ALA A 567 15.52 25.61 -6.80
N GLY A 568 15.00 24.37 -6.85
CA GLY A 568 14.78 23.64 -8.11
C GLY A 568 13.74 24.31 -9.01
N ASN A 569 12.59 24.69 -8.45
CA ASN A 569 11.50 25.33 -9.19
C ASN A 569 11.89 26.75 -9.64
N ALA A 570 12.53 27.53 -8.76
CA ALA A 570 13.05 28.86 -9.07
C ALA A 570 14.07 28.81 -10.22
N SER A 571 14.99 27.84 -10.19
CA SER A 571 16.00 27.63 -11.23
C SER A 571 15.40 27.30 -12.60
N VAL A 572 14.41 26.39 -12.65
CA VAL A 572 13.71 26.04 -13.90
C VAL A 572 12.96 27.25 -14.46
N LEU A 573 12.19 27.96 -13.63
CA LEU A 573 11.43 29.13 -14.07
C LEU A 573 12.35 30.26 -14.56
N THR A 574 13.42 30.56 -13.81
CA THR A 574 14.46 31.53 -14.20
C THR A 574 15.11 31.14 -15.53
N THR A 575 15.36 29.84 -15.75
CA THR A 575 15.89 29.33 -17.01
C THR A 575 14.91 29.50 -18.15
N VAL A 576 13.61 29.22 -17.95
CA VAL A 576 12.57 29.46 -18.96
C VAL A 576 12.49 30.94 -19.35
N LEU A 577 12.53 31.86 -18.38
CA LEU A 577 12.54 33.31 -18.65
C LEU A 577 13.77 33.74 -19.47
N LYS A 578 14.97 33.24 -19.12
CA LYS A 578 16.20 33.46 -19.88
C LYS A 578 16.14 32.91 -21.32
N LEU A 579 15.42 31.81 -21.55
CA LEU A 579 15.23 31.25 -22.89
C LEU A 579 14.22 32.05 -23.72
N ILE A 580 13.15 32.56 -23.09
CA ILE A 580 12.18 33.47 -23.74
C ILE A 580 12.86 34.74 -24.25
N ASP A 581 13.73 35.34 -23.43
CA ASP A 581 14.57 36.49 -23.79
C ASP A 581 15.57 36.13 -24.91
N LYS A 582 16.37 35.06 -24.72
CA LYS A 582 17.39 34.60 -25.68
C LYS A 582 16.86 34.39 -27.11
N TYR A 583 15.66 33.83 -27.27
CA TYR A 583 15.08 33.51 -28.58
C TYR A 583 14.09 34.57 -29.09
N ASP A 584 13.91 35.69 -28.37
CA ASP A 584 12.92 36.73 -28.64
C ASP A 584 11.51 36.17 -28.85
N LEU A 585 10.95 35.60 -27.78
CA LEU A 585 9.65 34.90 -27.80
C LEU A 585 8.49 35.72 -27.21
N TYR A 586 8.70 37.02 -26.98
CA TYR A 586 7.67 37.95 -26.54
C TYR A 586 6.50 37.97 -27.55
N GLY A 587 5.27 38.04 -27.04
CA GLY A 587 4.07 37.98 -27.90
C GLY A 587 3.75 36.59 -28.49
N SER A 588 4.60 35.57 -28.28
CA SER A 588 4.41 34.21 -28.79
C SER A 588 4.34 33.13 -27.69
N VAL A 589 4.67 33.49 -26.43
CA VAL A 589 4.67 32.57 -25.28
C VAL A 589 3.83 33.13 -24.14
N ALA A 590 2.85 32.37 -23.66
CA ALA A 590 2.04 32.71 -22.48
C ALA A 590 2.47 31.89 -21.25
N PHE A 591 2.61 32.55 -20.10
CA PHE A 591 3.04 31.92 -18.84
C PHE A 591 2.35 32.55 -17.62
N PRO A 592 1.01 32.39 -17.50
CA PRO A 592 0.21 33.06 -16.46
C PRO A 592 0.72 32.79 -15.04
N LYS A 593 0.44 33.73 -14.14
CA LYS A 593 0.97 33.73 -12.76
C LYS A 593 0.15 32.87 -11.80
N HIS A 594 -1.18 32.86 -11.99
CA HIS A 594 -2.14 32.15 -11.15
C HIS A 594 -3.20 31.43 -11.99
N HIS A 595 -3.67 30.29 -11.50
CA HIS A 595 -4.84 29.55 -11.98
C HIS A 595 -5.45 28.76 -10.81
N LYS A 596 -6.75 28.44 -10.92
CA LYS A 596 -7.46 27.53 -10.01
C LYS A 596 -7.64 26.17 -10.67
N GLN A 597 -7.93 25.14 -9.88
CA GLN A 597 -8.23 23.80 -10.40
C GLN A 597 -9.46 23.81 -11.34
N SER A 598 -10.46 24.67 -11.07
CA SER A 598 -11.62 24.93 -11.92
C SER A 598 -11.27 25.46 -13.31
N ASP A 599 -10.10 26.08 -13.46
CA ASP A 599 -9.71 26.79 -14.67
C ASP A 599 -8.99 25.84 -15.65
N VAL A 600 -8.51 24.68 -15.18
CA VAL A 600 -7.76 23.70 -15.98
C VAL A 600 -8.59 23.14 -17.15
N PRO A 601 -9.86 22.70 -16.98
CA PRO A 601 -10.73 22.32 -18.09
C PRO A 601 -10.95 23.45 -19.12
N GLU A 602 -11.00 24.70 -18.67
CA GLU A 602 -11.14 25.86 -19.56
C GLU A 602 -9.89 26.11 -20.41
N ILE A 603 -8.68 25.87 -19.86
CA ILE A 603 -7.41 25.96 -20.59
C ILE A 603 -7.32 24.86 -21.66
N TYR A 604 -7.75 23.63 -21.36
CA TYR A 604 -7.85 22.57 -22.35
C TYR A 604 -8.85 22.91 -23.46
N ARG A 605 -10.05 23.41 -23.10
CA ARG A 605 -11.07 23.83 -24.07
C ARG A 605 -10.63 25.01 -24.95
N LEU A 606 -9.92 25.99 -24.39
CA LEU A 606 -9.31 27.09 -25.17
C LEU A 606 -8.34 26.53 -26.22
N THR A 607 -7.42 25.66 -25.79
CA THR A 607 -6.42 25.03 -26.67
C THR A 607 -7.10 24.24 -27.78
N GLY A 608 -8.17 23.51 -27.48
CA GLY A 608 -8.93 22.72 -28.46
C GLY A 608 -9.64 23.58 -29.50
N LYS A 609 -10.28 24.68 -29.06
CA LYS A 609 -10.92 25.64 -29.98
C LYS A 609 -9.93 26.30 -30.94
N MET A 610 -8.70 26.54 -30.50
CA MET A 610 -7.63 27.10 -31.35
C MET A 610 -6.94 26.04 -32.23
N LYS A 611 -7.42 24.78 -32.26
CA LYS A 611 -6.78 23.66 -32.97
C LYS A 611 -5.33 23.41 -32.51
N GLY A 612 -5.11 23.56 -31.21
CA GLY A 612 -3.84 23.37 -30.54
C GLY A 612 -3.48 21.91 -30.25
N VAL A 613 -2.33 21.70 -29.63
CA VAL A 613 -1.74 20.39 -29.29
C VAL A 613 -1.28 20.41 -27.83
N PHE A 614 -1.54 19.35 -27.08
CA PHE A 614 -0.99 19.21 -25.71
C PHE A 614 0.36 18.49 -25.74
N ILE A 615 1.33 18.94 -24.94
CA ILE A 615 2.63 18.30 -24.83
C ILE A 615 3.06 18.00 -23.39
N ASN A 616 3.53 16.77 -23.18
CA ASN A 616 4.25 16.34 -21.97
C ASN A 616 5.69 15.93 -22.33
N PRO A 617 6.68 16.83 -22.20
CA PRO A 617 8.06 16.59 -22.60
C PRO A 617 8.92 15.92 -21.49
N ALA A 618 8.31 15.44 -20.40
CA ALA A 618 9.02 14.96 -19.22
C ALA A 618 10.07 13.87 -19.51
N LEU A 619 11.17 13.87 -18.76
CA LEU A 619 12.25 12.88 -18.93
C LEU A 619 11.76 11.44 -18.71
N VAL A 620 10.87 11.28 -17.73
CA VAL A 620 10.08 10.06 -17.47
C VAL A 620 8.71 10.49 -16.93
N GLU A 621 7.63 9.87 -17.40
CA GLU A 621 6.26 10.08 -16.88
C GLU A 621 5.65 8.74 -16.42
N PRO A 622 5.52 8.47 -15.11
CA PRO A 622 5.06 7.16 -14.62
C PRO A 622 3.67 6.72 -15.12
N PHE A 623 2.77 7.67 -15.36
CA PHE A 623 1.45 7.41 -15.95
C PHE A 623 1.03 8.54 -16.90
N GLY A 624 0.77 9.74 -16.35
CA GLY A 624 0.44 10.94 -17.13
C GLY A 624 -1.05 11.26 -17.20
N LEU A 625 -1.71 11.46 -16.05
CA LEU A 625 -3.13 11.86 -15.98
C LEU A 625 -3.47 13.07 -16.87
N THR A 626 -2.58 14.06 -16.96
CA THR A 626 -2.76 15.26 -17.79
C THR A 626 -2.87 14.96 -19.30
N LEU A 627 -2.39 13.81 -19.78
CA LEU A 627 -2.58 13.35 -21.16
C LEU A 627 -4.01 12.85 -21.38
N ILE A 628 -4.59 12.17 -20.37
CA ILE A 628 -5.96 11.68 -20.39
C ILE A 628 -6.92 12.87 -20.26
N GLU A 629 -6.63 13.82 -19.34
CA GLU A 629 -7.38 15.07 -19.21
C GLU A 629 -7.36 15.88 -20.53
N ALA A 630 -6.22 16.01 -21.19
CA ALA A 630 -6.12 16.67 -22.50
C ALA A 630 -6.92 15.93 -23.59
N ALA A 631 -6.78 14.60 -23.65
CA ALA A 631 -7.48 13.76 -24.63
C ALA A 631 -9.01 13.79 -24.46
N ALA A 632 -9.51 13.85 -23.22
CA ALA A 632 -10.92 14.00 -22.91
C ALA A 632 -11.52 15.29 -23.46
N HIS A 633 -10.74 16.37 -23.50
CA HIS A 633 -11.10 17.64 -24.13
C HIS A 633 -10.81 17.68 -25.64
N GLY A 634 -10.48 16.54 -26.26
CA GLY A 634 -10.27 16.39 -27.69
C GLY A 634 -8.94 16.90 -28.23
N LEU A 635 -7.92 17.08 -27.37
CA LEU A 635 -6.59 17.51 -27.80
C LEU A 635 -5.74 16.34 -28.31
N PRO A 636 -5.12 16.48 -29.49
CA PRO A 636 -3.99 15.65 -29.88
C PRO A 636 -2.81 15.84 -28.91
N ILE A 637 -2.06 14.77 -28.66
CA ILE A 637 -0.95 14.77 -27.70
C ILE A 637 0.42 14.55 -28.35
N VAL A 638 1.45 15.19 -27.81
CA VAL A 638 2.86 14.80 -27.94
C VAL A 638 3.35 14.40 -26.56
N ALA A 639 3.90 13.20 -26.40
CA ALA A 639 4.35 12.73 -25.09
C ALA A 639 5.71 12.03 -25.15
N THR A 640 6.41 12.05 -24.02
CA THR A 640 7.63 11.25 -23.83
C THR A 640 7.39 9.77 -24.10
N LYS A 641 8.32 9.12 -24.82
CA LYS A 641 8.35 7.66 -25.01
C LYS A 641 8.80 6.90 -23.74
N ASN A 642 9.21 7.61 -22.70
CA ASN A 642 9.71 7.04 -21.45
C ASN A 642 8.61 7.11 -20.39
N GLY A 643 7.76 6.08 -20.29
CA GLY A 643 6.71 6.06 -19.28
C GLY A 643 5.41 5.36 -19.65
N GLY A 644 4.40 5.57 -18.80
CA GLY A 644 3.00 5.28 -19.10
C GLY A 644 2.38 5.99 -20.32
N PRO A 645 2.90 7.11 -20.86
CA PRO A 645 2.36 7.68 -22.09
C PRO A 645 2.41 6.75 -23.30
N VAL A 646 3.30 5.75 -23.31
CA VAL A 646 3.35 4.72 -24.35
C VAL A 646 2.05 3.93 -24.39
N ASP A 647 1.57 3.49 -23.22
CA ASP A 647 0.30 2.75 -23.08
C ASP A 647 -0.89 3.65 -23.44
N ILE A 648 -0.89 4.91 -22.99
CA ILE A 648 -1.94 5.90 -23.31
C ILE A 648 -2.02 6.15 -24.83
N LYS A 649 -0.88 6.37 -25.50
CA LYS A 649 -0.85 6.58 -26.96
C LYS A 649 -1.29 5.32 -27.74
N ASN A 650 -1.04 4.14 -27.21
CA ASN A 650 -1.45 2.87 -27.82
C ASN A 650 -2.96 2.62 -27.66
N ALA A 651 -3.53 2.93 -26.50
CA ALA A 651 -4.97 2.78 -26.24
C ALA A 651 -5.82 3.86 -26.93
N LEU A 652 -5.40 5.13 -26.88
CA LEU A 652 -6.18 6.24 -27.42
C LEU A 652 -5.93 6.49 -28.91
N ASN A 653 -4.72 6.21 -29.42
CA ASN A 653 -4.27 6.56 -30.77
C ASN A 653 -4.52 8.02 -31.18
N ASN A 654 -4.25 8.95 -30.25
CA ASN A 654 -4.54 10.37 -30.36
C ASN A 654 -3.28 11.27 -30.43
N GLY A 655 -2.12 10.74 -30.80
CA GLY A 655 -0.89 11.51 -30.74
C GLY A 655 0.41 10.78 -31.08
N LEU A 656 1.52 11.47 -30.83
CA LEU A 656 2.90 11.05 -31.16
C LEU A 656 3.76 10.88 -29.90
N LEU A 657 4.73 9.96 -29.97
CA LEU A 657 5.73 9.72 -28.92
C LEU A 657 7.10 10.25 -29.36
N VAL A 658 7.83 10.89 -28.46
CA VAL A 658 9.15 11.52 -28.72
C VAL A 658 10.18 11.13 -27.65
N ASP A 659 11.47 11.17 -27.99
CA ASP A 659 12.53 11.10 -26.98
C ASP A 659 12.63 12.45 -26.26
N PRO A 660 12.50 12.52 -24.93
CA PRO A 660 12.59 13.79 -24.19
C PRO A 660 14.00 14.42 -24.22
N HIS A 661 15.03 13.69 -24.64
CA HIS A 661 16.39 14.23 -24.83
C HIS A 661 16.64 14.74 -26.25
N ASP A 662 15.80 14.38 -27.22
CA ASP A 662 15.93 14.83 -28.62
C ASP A 662 15.06 16.08 -28.85
N GLN A 663 15.72 17.23 -28.81
CA GLN A 663 15.09 18.53 -29.01
C GLN A 663 14.48 18.67 -30.43
N HIS A 664 15.09 18.05 -31.45
CA HIS A 664 14.59 18.13 -32.82
C HIS A 664 13.35 17.26 -33.00
N ALA A 665 13.35 16.03 -32.46
CA ALA A 665 12.17 15.16 -32.49
C ALA A 665 10.95 15.80 -31.80
N ILE A 666 11.15 16.55 -30.71
CA ILE A 666 10.08 17.34 -30.06
C ILE A 666 9.53 18.41 -31.01
N ALA A 667 10.40 19.19 -31.66
CA ALA A 667 9.99 20.25 -32.58
C ALA A 667 9.25 19.69 -33.82
N ASP A 668 9.76 18.61 -34.41
CA ASP A 668 9.20 17.98 -35.60
C ASP A 668 7.83 17.34 -35.32
N ALA A 669 7.66 16.68 -34.17
CA ALA A 669 6.36 16.11 -33.79
C ALA A 669 5.29 17.18 -33.54
N LEU A 670 5.65 18.29 -32.91
CA LEU A 670 4.78 19.45 -32.72
C LEU A 670 4.41 20.10 -34.06
N LEU A 671 5.41 20.35 -34.92
CA LEU A 671 5.22 20.94 -36.24
C LEU A 671 4.30 20.07 -37.11
N LYS A 672 4.50 18.75 -37.09
CA LYS A 672 3.65 17.79 -37.82
C LYS A 672 2.18 17.87 -37.40
N LEU A 673 1.89 17.86 -36.10
CA LEU A 673 0.50 17.91 -35.60
C LEU A 673 -0.17 19.28 -35.78
N VAL A 674 0.59 20.38 -35.79
CA VAL A 674 0.06 21.72 -36.05
C VAL A 674 -0.15 21.98 -37.55
N ALA A 675 0.72 21.45 -38.41
CA ALA A 675 0.63 21.67 -39.87
C ALA A 675 -0.38 20.73 -40.56
N ASP A 676 -0.45 19.46 -40.15
CA ASP A 676 -1.35 18.47 -40.76
C ASP A 676 -2.74 18.48 -40.09
N LYS A 677 -3.66 19.21 -40.72
CA LYS A 677 -5.06 19.31 -40.29
C LYS A 677 -5.79 17.96 -40.29
N ASN A 678 -5.43 17.03 -41.17
CA ASN A 678 -6.10 15.73 -41.26
C ASN A 678 -5.67 14.84 -40.09
N LEU A 679 -4.35 14.78 -39.84
CA LEU A 679 -3.80 14.07 -38.68
C LEU A 679 -4.33 14.65 -37.35
N TRP A 680 -4.45 15.98 -37.25
CA TRP A 680 -5.03 16.63 -36.08
C TRP A 680 -6.48 16.17 -35.81
N GLN A 681 -7.33 16.17 -36.85
CA GLN A 681 -8.73 15.73 -36.74
C GLN A 681 -8.84 14.23 -36.43
N GLU A 682 -8.01 13.38 -37.03
CA GLU A 682 -7.94 11.96 -36.71
C GLU A 682 -7.57 11.74 -35.23
N CYS A 683 -6.55 12.45 -34.75
CA CYS A 683 -6.13 12.37 -33.34
C CYS A 683 -7.23 12.87 -32.38
N ARG A 684 -7.93 13.98 -32.68
CA ARG A 684 -9.09 14.44 -31.89
C ARG A 684 -10.18 13.38 -31.83
N LYS A 685 -10.58 12.84 -33.00
CA LYS A 685 -11.65 11.84 -33.13
C LYS A 685 -11.32 10.55 -32.39
N ASN A 686 -10.09 10.05 -32.52
CA ASN A 686 -9.62 8.86 -31.82
C ASN A 686 -9.57 9.09 -30.30
N GLY A 687 -9.05 10.25 -29.85
CA GLY A 687 -9.02 10.63 -28.43
C GLY A 687 -10.41 10.63 -27.80
N LEU A 688 -11.35 11.38 -28.36
CA LEU A 688 -12.73 11.47 -27.86
C LEU A 688 -13.47 10.12 -27.89
N ARG A 689 -13.25 9.30 -28.92
CA ARG A 689 -13.86 7.96 -29.03
C ARG A 689 -13.34 6.98 -27.98
N ASN A 690 -12.02 6.99 -27.74
CA ASN A 690 -11.35 5.98 -26.95
C ASN A 690 -11.17 6.38 -25.47
N ILE A 691 -11.48 7.62 -25.09
CA ILE A 691 -11.28 8.13 -23.72
C ILE A 691 -11.99 7.30 -22.65
N GLN A 692 -13.12 6.70 -22.99
CA GLN A 692 -13.91 5.86 -22.09
C GLN A 692 -13.16 4.61 -21.59
N LEU A 693 -12.07 4.21 -22.27
CA LEU A 693 -11.14 3.16 -21.79
C LEU A 693 -10.42 3.52 -20.49
N TYR A 694 -10.38 4.81 -20.15
CA TYR A 694 -9.82 5.35 -18.89
C TYR A 694 -10.93 5.85 -17.94
N SER A 695 -12.15 5.33 -18.08
CA SER A 695 -13.27 5.64 -17.18
C SER A 695 -13.34 4.65 -16.01
N TRP A 696 -13.89 5.09 -14.87
CA TRP A 696 -14.13 4.20 -13.74
C TRP A 696 -15.06 3.00 -14.07
N PRO A 697 -16.16 3.15 -14.83
CA PRO A 697 -16.98 2.01 -15.26
C PRO A 697 -16.24 0.98 -16.11
N GLU A 698 -15.36 1.39 -17.02
CA GLU A 698 -14.56 0.45 -17.83
C GLU A 698 -13.45 -0.21 -17.00
N HIS A 699 -12.80 0.54 -16.10
CA HIS A 699 -11.88 -0.04 -15.12
C HIS A 699 -12.57 -1.14 -14.33
N CYS A 700 -13.75 -0.86 -13.76
CA CYS A 700 -14.52 -1.83 -12.98
C CYS A 700 -15.03 -3.00 -13.83
N ARG A 701 -15.49 -2.77 -15.07
CA ARG A 701 -15.88 -3.85 -16.00
C ARG A 701 -14.72 -4.80 -16.28
N THR A 702 -13.55 -4.25 -16.64
CA THR A 702 -12.36 -5.05 -16.90
C THR A 702 -11.90 -5.76 -15.62
N TYR A 703 -11.88 -5.09 -14.47
CA TYR A 703 -11.59 -5.68 -13.15
C TYR A 703 -12.48 -6.89 -12.86
N LEU A 704 -13.80 -6.70 -12.94
CA LEU A 704 -14.81 -7.73 -12.70
C LEU A 704 -14.62 -8.93 -13.65
N THR A 705 -14.46 -8.71 -14.96
CA THR A 705 -14.12 -9.78 -15.92
C THR A 705 -12.80 -10.50 -15.61
N ARG A 706 -11.79 -9.84 -15.01
CA ARG A 706 -10.54 -10.53 -14.61
C ARG A 706 -10.70 -11.36 -13.35
N ILE A 707 -11.43 -10.90 -12.34
CA ILE A 707 -11.69 -11.68 -11.13
C ILE A 707 -12.70 -12.82 -11.36
N ALA A 708 -13.57 -12.73 -12.37
CA ALA A 708 -14.39 -13.87 -12.79
C ALA A 708 -13.56 -15.08 -13.25
N GLY A 709 -12.35 -14.83 -13.77
CA GLY A 709 -11.38 -15.87 -14.13
C GLY A 709 -10.46 -16.31 -12.98
N CYS A 710 -10.65 -15.81 -11.76
CA CYS A 710 -9.99 -16.34 -10.57
C CYS A 710 -10.75 -17.58 -10.07
N ARG A 711 -10.02 -18.60 -9.63
CA ARG A 711 -10.67 -19.83 -9.13
C ARG A 711 -11.20 -19.55 -7.74
N ILE A 712 -12.53 -19.48 -7.59
CA ILE A 712 -13.16 -19.41 -6.26
C ILE A 712 -12.71 -20.63 -5.47
N ARG A 713 -12.05 -20.40 -4.33
CA ARG A 713 -11.54 -21.45 -3.45
C ARG A 713 -12.40 -21.64 -2.19
N ASN A 714 -13.53 -20.92 -2.14
CA ASN A 714 -14.42 -20.85 -0.98
C ASN A 714 -14.68 -22.25 -0.45
N PRO A 715 -14.35 -22.54 0.82
CA PRO A 715 -14.62 -23.85 1.36
C PRO A 715 -16.15 -23.99 1.44
N ARG A 716 -16.69 -25.03 0.81
CA ARG A 716 -18.08 -25.44 0.96
C ARG A 716 -18.27 -26.03 2.36
N TRP A 717 -18.11 -25.19 3.40
CA TRP A 717 -18.33 -25.59 4.78
C TRP A 717 -19.79 -26.03 4.90
N LEU A 718 -20.05 -27.33 5.04
CA LEU A 718 -21.35 -27.78 5.54
C LEU A 718 -21.50 -27.23 6.96
N MET A 719 -22.21 -26.12 7.08
CA MET A 719 -22.85 -25.70 8.30
C MET A 719 -24.17 -26.44 8.34
N ASP A 720 -24.24 -27.54 9.10
CA ASP A 720 -25.38 -28.48 9.11
C ASP A 720 -26.73 -27.79 9.45
N THR A 721 -27.39 -27.18 8.47
CA THR A 721 -28.81 -26.80 8.49
C THR A 721 -29.64 -27.87 7.81
N PRO A 722 -30.63 -28.50 8.48
CA PRO A 722 -31.37 -29.65 7.91
C PRO A 722 -32.22 -29.36 6.65
N ALA A 723 -32.26 -28.11 6.18
CA ALA A 723 -33.08 -27.69 5.05
C ALA A 723 -32.36 -27.78 3.69
N ASP A 724 -31.02 -27.74 3.67
CA ASP A 724 -30.25 -27.60 2.43
C ASP A 724 -29.99 -28.93 1.70
N ALA A 725 -29.97 -30.06 2.43
CA ALA A 725 -29.61 -31.39 1.92
C ALA A 725 -30.49 -31.93 0.77
N ALA A 726 -31.67 -31.34 0.52
CA ALA A 726 -32.55 -31.71 -0.59
C ALA A 726 -32.33 -30.88 -1.87
N ALA A 727 -31.67 -29.72 -1.78
CA ALA A 727 -31.28 -28.92 -2.93
C ALA A 727 -29.85 -29.27 -3.43
N GLU A 728 -29.05 -29.89 -2.56
CA GLU A 728 -27.66 -30.26 -2.84
C GLU A 728 -27.50 -31.34 -3.94
N GLU A 729 -28.50 -32.19 -4.19
CA GLU A 729 -28.43 -33.19 -5.28
C GLU A 729 -28.55 -32.57 -6.68
N GLU A 730 -29.15 -31.38 -6.85
CA GLU A 730 -29.20 -30.68 -8.15
C GLU A 730 -27.94 -29.80 -8.38
N GLU A 731 -27.55 -28.95 -7.41
CA GLU A 731 -26.36 -28.09 -7.55
C GLU A 731 -25.03 -28.89 -7.64
N ALA A 732 -24.95 -30.08 -7.05
CA ALA A 732 -23.74 -30.92 -7.15
C ALA A 732 -23.56 -31.56 -8.53
N LEU A 733 -24.64 -31.77 -9.30
CA LEU A 733 -24.54 -32.27 -10.67
C LEU A 733 -24.00 -31.20 -11.63
N GLU A 734 -24.35 -29.93 -11.45
CA GLU A 734 -23.87 -28.84 -12.32
C GLU A 734 -22.38 -28.52 -12.11
N ASP A 735 -21.91 -28.46 -10.86
CA ASP A 735 -20.48 -28.17 -10.60
C ASP A 735 -19.58 -29.36 -11.01
N SER A 736 -20.09 -30.60 -10.88
CA SER A 736 -19.40 -31.79 -11.43
C SER A 736 -19.39 -31.82 -12.97
N LEU A 737 -20.33 -31.15 -13.65
CA LEU A 737 -20.30 -30.98 -15.11
C LEU A 737 -19.30 -29.90 -15.56
N MET A 738 -19.03 -28.89 -14.73
CA MET A 738 -17.92 -27.96 -14.95
C MET A 738 -16.55 -28.66 -14.88
N ASP A 739 -16.36 -29.56 -13.90
CA ASP A 739 -15.15 -30.40 -13.80
C ASP A 739 -14.96 -31.37 -15.00
N VAL A 740 -16.04 -31.70 -15.73
CA VAL A 740 -15.98 -32.55 -16.94
C VAL A 740 -15.65 -31.74 -18.21
N GLN A 741 -15.93 -30.43 -18.26
CA GLN A 741 -15.64 -29.61 -19.45
C GLN A 741 -14.13 -29.30 -19.64
N ASP A 742 -13.32 -29.36 -18.59
CA ASP A 742 -11.85 -29.30 -18.68
C ASP A 742 -11.19 -30.70 -18.86
N LEU A 743 -11.95 -31.79 -18.76
CA LEU A 743 -11.52 -33.16 -19.10
C LEU A 743 -11.84 -33.50 -20.56
N SER A 744 -11.19 -32.77 -21.48
CA SER A 744 -11.33 -33.01 -22.92
C SER A 744 -10.75 -34.38 -23.34
N LEU A 745 -11.65 -35.36 -23.41
CA LEU A 745 -11.66 -36.52 -24.32
C LEU A 745 -10.28 -37.07 -24.75
N ARG A 746 -9.62 -37.84 -23.89
CA ARG A 746 -8.65 -38.86 -24.32
C ARG A 746 -9.34 -40.21 -24.58
N LEU A 747 -10.09 -40.27 -25.67
CA LEU A 747 -10.42 -41.56 -26.31
C LEU A 747 -9.31 -41.89 -27.32
N SER A 748 -8.23 -42.52 -26.84
CA SER A 748 -7.28 -43.19 -27.74
C SER A 748 -7.96 -44.44 -28.28
N ILE A 749 -8.35 -44.43 -29.55
CA ILE A 749 -8.79 -45.64 -30.26
C ILE A 749 -7.52 -46.33 -30.75
N ASP A 750 -6.89 -47.10 -29.86
CA ASP A 750 -5.95 -48.14 -30.27
C ASP A 750 -6.75 -49.38 -30.67
N GLY A 751 -6.76 -49.65 -31.97
CA GLY A 751 -7.61 -50.69 -32.56
C GLY A 751 -6.97 -52.07 -32.51
N GLU A 752 -7.47 -52.95 -31.64
CA GLU A 752 -7.29 -54.39 -31.82
C GLU A 752 -8.26 -54.94 -32.89
N ARG A 753 -7.72 -55.68 -33.86
CA ARG A 753 -8.50 -56.32 -34.92
C ARG A 753 -9.09 -57.65 -34.43
N GLY A 754 -10.43 -57.76 -34.39
CA GLY A 754 -11.13 -58.99 -34.00
C GLY A 754 -12.49 -59.21 -34.69
N SER A 755 -12.45 -59.77 -35.91
CA SER A 755 -13.51 -60.54 -36.60
C SER A 755 -15.02 -60.23 -36.43
N SER A 756 -15.62 -59.75 -37.52
CA SER A 756 -16.76 -60.39 -38.24
C SER A 756 -18.21 -60.33 -37.73
N MET A 757 -18.97 -59.47 -38.44
CA MET A 757 -20.33 -59.66 -39.00
C MET A 757 -21.63 -59.44 -38.18
N ASN A 758 -22.54 -58.75 -38.89
CA ASN A 758 -24.00 -58.65 -38.76
C ASN A 758 -24.59 -57.84 -37.59
N ASP A 759 -24.79 -56.54 -37.82
CA ASP A 759 -26.16 -56.00 -37.95
C ASP A 759 -26.18 -54.63 -38.65
N ALA A 760 -27.33 -54.23 -39.20
CA ALA A 760 -27.52 -52.99 -39.98
C ALA A 760 -27.82 -51.77 -39.08
N PRO A 761 -27.48 -50.53 -39.51
CA PRO A 761 -27.65 -49.35 -38.67
C PRO A 761 -29.11 -48.90 -38.59
N SER A 762 -29.62 -48.71 -37.37
CA SER A 762 -30.82 -47.90 -37.10
C SER A 762 -30.40 -46.57 -36.47
N SER A 763 -31.05 -45.49 -36.89
CA SER A 763 -30.62 -44.12 -36.65
C SER A 763 -31.37 -43.48 -35.49
N ASP A 764 -30.82 -43.52 -34.28
CA ASP A 764 -31.19 -42.57 -33.21
C ASP A 764 -30.06 -42.40 -32.17
N PRO A 765 -29.48 -41.19 -32.00
CA PRO A 765 -28.46 -40.93 -30.98
C PRO A 765 -28.98 -41.08 -29.54
N GLN A 766 -30.29 -40.87 -29.32
CA GLN A 766 -30.89 -40.76 -27.99
C GLN A 766 -30.82 -42.07 -27.17
N ASP A 767 -31.08 -43.21 -27.81
CA ASP A 767 -31.24 -44.51 -27.11
C ASP A 767 -29.89 -45.08 -26.61
N SER A 768 -28.78 -44.67 -27.22
CA SER A 768 -27.43 -45.05 -26.78
C SER A 768 -27.07 -44.43 -25.41
N VAL A 769 -27.39 -43.15 -25.22
CA VAL A 769 -27.15 -42.40 -23.97
C VAL A 769 -28.01 -42.97 -22.84
N GLN A 770 -29.26 -43.32 -23.15
CA GLN A 770 -30.20 -43.85 -22.14
C GLN A 770 -29.82 -45.26 -21.66
N ARG A 771 -29.22 -46.10 -22.51
CA ARG A 771 -28.62 -47.38 -22.10
C ARG A 771 -27.35 -47.22 -21.25
N ILE A 772 -26.56 -46.16 -21.45
CA ILE A 772 -25.39 -45.84 -20.63
C ILE A 772 -25.83 -45.34 -19.25
N MET A 773 -26.78 -44.40 -19.16
CA MET A 773 -27.35 -43.96 -17.88
C MET A 773 -27.97 -45.12 -17.08
N ASN A 774 -28.68 -46.03 -17.74
CA ASN A 774 -29.28 -47.20 -17.07
C ASN A 774 -28.25 -48.26 -16.62
N LYS A 775 -27.02 -48.26 -17.15
CA LYS A 775 -25.90 -49.04 -16.60
C LYS A 775 -25.29 -48.37 -15.37
N ILE A 776 -25.15 -47.05 -15.37
CA ILE A 776 -24.60 -46.28 -14.23
C ILE A 776 -25.55 -46.36 -13.02
N LYS A 777 -26.89 -46.29 -13.24
CA LYS A 777 -27.90 -46.45 -12.18
C LYS A 777 -27.99 -47.86 -11.55
N ARG A 778 -27.21 -48.85 -12.01
CA ARG A 778 -27.27 -50.24 -11.52
C ARG A 778 -26.08 -50.69 -10.66
N SER A 779 -25.10 -49.82 -10.39
CA SER A 779 -23.96 -50.11 -9.50
C SER A 779 -24.12 -49.45 -8.12
N SER A 780 -25.13 -49.87 -7.37
CA SER A 780 -25.20 -49.71 -5.91
C SER A 780 -25.60 -51.07 -5.29
N PRO A 781 -24.97 -51.48 -4.16
CA PRO A 781 -25.03 -52.87 -3.72
C PRO A 781 -26.33 -53.21 -2.98
N ALA A 782 -26.83 -54.44 -3.18
CA ALA A 782 -27.95 -55.01 -2.44
C ALA A 782 -27.60 -56.41 -1.89
N ASP A 783 -27.65 -56.52 -0.56
CA ASP A 783 -27.80 -57.65 0.35
C ASP A 783 -27.49 -59.12 -0.04
N THR A 784 -26.67 -59.75 0.82
CA THR A 784 -26.86 -61.06 1.49
C THR A 784 -25.69 -61.23 2.48
N ASP A 785 -25.78 -61.84 3.66
CA ASP A 785 -26.81 -62.71 4.24
C ASP A 785 -26.94 -62.51 5.78
N GLY A 786 -28.03 -62.96 6.40
CA GLY A 786 -28.46 -62.47 7.73
C GLY A 786 -28.14 -63.33 8.97
N ALA A 787 -28.19 -62.69 10.15
CA ALA A 787 -28.36 -63.35 11.44
C ALA A 787 -29.29 -62.53 12.36
N LYS A 788 -30.38 -63.14 12.85
CA LYS A 788 -31.36 -62.52 13.76
C LYS A 788 -30.90 -62.64 15.22
N ILE A 789 -31.16 -61.61 16.04
CA ILE A 789 -31.40 -61.68 17.50
C ILE A 789 -32.26 -60.45 17.89
N PRO A 790 -33.15 -60.54 18.91
CA PRO A 790 -34.47 -59.90 18.80
C PRO A 790 -34.60 -58.50 19.40
N ALA A 791 -35.67 -57.81 18.98
CA ALA A 791 -36.05 -56.50 19.48
C ALA A 791 -36.76 -56.60 20.84
N GLU A 792 -36.11 -56.15 21.91
CA GLU A 792 -36.79 -55.82 23.18
C GLU A 792 -36.00 -54.76 23.99
N ALA A 793 -35.86 -53.55 23.43
CA ALA A 793 -35.35 -52.35 24.14
C ALA A 793 -35.83 -51.01 23.54
N ALA A 794 -36.86 -51.03 22.67
CA ALA A 794 -37.32 -49.85 21.93
C ALA A 794 -38.43 -49.07 22.67
N ALA A 795 -38.12 -48.52 23.86
CA ALA A 795 -39.09 -47.75 24.64
C ALA A 795 -38.54 -46.59 25.49
N THR A 796 -37.34 -46.03 25.19
CA THR A 796 -36.89 -44.72 25.72
C THR A 796 -35.75 -44.14 24.87
N ALA A 797 -36.06 -43.48 23.76
CA ALA A 797 -35.08 -42.72 22.96
C ALA A 797 -35.70 -41.60 22.09
N THR A 798 -36.67 -40.84 22.62
CA THR A 798 -37.04 -39.54 22.03
C THR A 798 -35.98 -38.51 22.36
N SER A 799 -34.93 -38.40 21.54
CA SER A 799 -33.95 -37.30 21.62
C SER A 799 -33.40 -36.95 20.23
N GLY A 800 -33.50 -35.67 19.88
CA GLY A 800 -33.34 -35.15 18.52
C GLY A 800 -32.01 -35.42 17.81
N ALA A 801 -32.05 -35.21 16.49
CA ALA A 801 -30.91 -35.24 15.60
C ALA A 801 -29.77 -34.36 16.15
N MET A 802 -28.59 -34.96 16.34
CA MET A 802 -27.41 -34.26 16.85
C MET A 802 -26.60 -33.64 15.70
N ASN A 803 -26.39 -32.33 15.75
CA ASN A 803 -25.42 -31.64 14.87
C ASN A 803 -24.01 -32.23 15.07
N LYS A 804 -23.14 -32.16 14.06
CA LYS A 804 -21.86 -32.92 14.05
C LYS A 804 -20.77 -32.39 15.01
N TYR A 805 -20.82 -31.11 15.41
CA TYR A 805 -19.79 -30.48 16.27
C TYR A 805 -20.33 -29.66 17.49
N PRO A 806 -21.27 -30.15 18.34
CA PRO A 806 -21.96 -29.30 19.31
C PRO A 806 -21.12 -28.93 20.55
N LEU A 807 -20.16 -29.78 20.91
CA LEU A 807 -19.35 -29.63 22.13
C LEU A 807 -18.39 -28.43 22.03
N LEU A 808 -17.82 -28.21 20.85
CA LEU A 808 -16.86 -27.13 20.59
C LEU A 808 -17.53 -25.75 20.65
N ARG A 809 -18.73 -25.60 20.08
CA ARG A 809 -19.52 -24.35 20.14
C ARG A 809 -20.00 -23.97 21.56
N ARG A 810 -19.88 -24.87 22.56
CA ARG A 810 -20.15 -24.54 23.98
C ARG A 810 -18.95 -23.90 24.68
N ARG A 811 -17.73 -24.09 24.17
CA ARG A 811 -16.51 -23.46 24.73
C ARG A 811 -16.48 -21.98 24.35
N ARG A 812 -16.12 -21.11 25.29
CA ARG A 812 -15.95 -19.65 25.09
C ARG A 812 -14.50 -19.20 25.10
N ARG A 813 -13.56 -20.10 25.40
CA ARG A 813 -12.11 -19.86 25.46
C ARG A 813 -11.38 -21.10 24.97
N LEU A 814 -10.25 -20.92 24.30
CA LEU A 814 -9.38 -22.02 23.85
C LEU A 814 -7.97 -21.76 24.37
N PHE A 815 -7.38 -22.75 25.05
CA PHE A 815 -6.01 -22.71 25.55
C PHE A 815 -5.13 -23.54 24.60
N VAL A 816 -4.31 -22.85 23.81
CA VAL A 816 -3.39 -23.43 22.83
C VAL A 816 -2.02 -23.59 23.47
N ILE A 817 -1.53 -24.82 23.57
CA ILE A 817 -0.19 -25.12 24.06
C ILE A 817 0.72 -25.30 22.83
N ALA A 818 1.69 -24.41 22.65
CA ALA A 818 2.61 -24.36 21.50
C ALA A 818 4.05 -24.16 21.99
N VAL A 819 4.53 -25.06 22.85
CA VAL A 819 5.84 -24.95 23.49
C VAL A 819 6.84 -25.92 22.85
N ASP A 820 7.84 -25.36 22.16
CA ASP A 820 8.82 -26.07 21.33
C ASP A 820 10.00 -26.63 22.15
N CYS A 821 9.69 -27.41 23.19
CA CYS A 821 10.69 -28.03 24.07
C CYS A 821 11.31 -29.30 23.47
N TYR A 822 12.28 -29.16 22.58
CA TYR A 822 13.01 -30.27 21.97
C TYR A 822 14.44 -30.42 22.52
N GLY A 823 15.00 -31.63 22.44
CA GLY A 823 16.42 -31.91 22.75
C GLY A 823 17.36 -31.55 21.59
N ASP A 824 18.66 -31.78 21.76
CA ASP A 824 19.65 -31.60 20.69
C ASP A 824 19.51 -32.65 19.55
N ASP A 825 18.76 -33.74 19.76
CA ASP A 825 18.34 -34.71 18.74
C ASP A 825 16.98 -34.39 18.08
N GLY A 826 16.35 -33.28 18.49
CA GLY A 826 15.01 -32.88 18.07
C GLY A 826 13.88 -33.73 18.66
N SER A 827 14.15 -34.65 19.59
CA SER A 827 13.11 -35.38 20.32
C SER A 827 12.40 -34.48 21.34
N ALA A 828 11.14 -34.77 21.67
CA ALA A 828 10.40 -33.97 22.64
C ALA A 828 10.92 -34.19 24.08
N SER A 829 11.31 -33.10 24.73
CA SER A 829 11.82 -33.12 26.10
C SER A 829 10.73 -33.42 27.13
N LYS A 830 11.10 -34.08 28.23
CA LYS A 830 10.21 -34.29 29.40
C LYS A 830 9.63 -32.99 29.96
N ARG A 831 10.29 -31.84 29.74
CA ARG A 831 9.75 -30.52 30.11
C ARG A 831 8.47 -30.18 29.35
N MET A 832 8.31 -30.61 28.10
CA MET A 832 7.09 -30.37 27.32
C MET A 832 5.86 -31.01 28.01
N LEU A 833 6.02 -32.24 28.52
CA LEU A 833 4.98 -32.93 29.29
C LEU A 833 4.65 -32.22 30.61
N GLN A 834 5.67 -31.73 31.32
CA GLN A 834 5.48 -30.96 32.55
C GLN A 834 4.67 -29.69 32.29
N VAL A 835 4.98 -28.95 31.21
CA VAL A 835 4.19 -27.77 30.81
C VAL A 835 2.72 -28.13 30.57
N ILE A 836 2.45 -29.18 29.77
CA ILE A 836 1.06 -29.59 29.48
C ILE A 836 0.30 -29.91 30.77
N GLN A 837 0.93 -30.67 31.69
CA GLN A 837 0.33 -31.04 32.97
C GLN A 837 0.10 -29.84 33.91
N GLU A 838 1.05 -28.90 33.99
CA GLU A 838 0.90 -27.68 34.79
C GLU A 838 -0.14 -26.71 34.21
N VAL A 839 -0.23 -26.58 32.87
CA VAL A 839 -1.28 -25.77 32.20
C VAL A 839 -2.67 -26.37 32.46
N PHE A 840 -2.83 -27.69 32.33
CA PHE A 840 -4.07 -28.36 32.70
C PHE A 840 -4.41 -28.15 34.18
N ARG A 841 -3.44 -28.29 35.10
CA ARG A 841 -3.67 -28.06 36.53
C ARG A 841 -4.07 -26.61 36.82
N ALA A 842 -3.41 -25.63 36.18
CA ALA A 842 -3.74 -24.22 36.29
C ALA A 842 -5.18 -23.94 35.83
N VAL A 843 -5.53 -24.30 34.60
CA VAL A 843 -6.85 -23.97 34.04
C VAL A 843 -7.99 -24.77 34.71
N ARG A 844 -7.74 -26.00 35.16
CA ARG A 844 -8.72 -26.83 35.88
C ARG A 844 -8.91 -26.42 37.36
N SER A 845 -7.98 -25.69 37.98
CA SER A 845 -8.13 -25.23 39.37
C SER A 845 -9.19 -24.13 39.53
N ASP A 846 -9.42 -23.34 38.49
CA ASP A 846 -10.51 -22.35 38.44
C ASP A 846 -11.80 -22.99 37.91
N SER A 847 -12.76 -23.23 38.82
CA SER A 847 -14.03 -23.91 38.50
C SER A 847 -14.93 -23.17 37.51
N GLN A 848 -14.79 -21.84 37.40
CA GLN A 848 -15.52 -21.03 36.40
C GLN A 848 -14.83 -21.14 35.04
N MET A 849 -13.51 -21.04 35.01
CA MET A 849 -12.74 -21.13 33.77
C MET A 849 -12.79 -22.54 33.17
N SER A 850 -12.62 -23.59 33.98
CA SER A 850 -12.62 -24.99 33.55
C SER A 850 -13.87 -25.41 32.76
N ARG A 851 -15.05 -24.87 33.08
CA ARG A 851 -16.32 -25.24 32.41
C ARG A 851 -16.43 -24.68 30.99
N ILE A 852 -15.87 -23.51 30.74
CA ILE A 852 -15.99 -22.78 29.45
C ILE A 852 -14.75 -22.87 28.56
N SER A 853 -13.71 -23.54 29.02
CA SER A 853 -12.41 -23.63 28.34
C SER A 853 -12.26 -24.94 27.57
N GLY A 854 -11.80 -24.86 26.33
CA GLY A 854 -11.24 -25.99 25.60
C GLY A 854 -9.71 -25.92 25.54
N PHE A 855 -9.07 -26.99 25.09
CA PHE A 855 -7.61 -27.10 24.95
C PHE A 855 -7.21 -27.53 23.54
N ALA A 856 -6.12 -26.96 23.03
CA ALA A 856 -5.45 -27.42 21.82
C ALA A 856 -3.94 -27.59 22.05
N LEU A 857 -3.32 -28.52 21.33
CA LEU A 857 -1.87 -28.69 21.26
C LEU A 857 -1.41 -28.33 19.84
N SER A 858 -0.32 -27.56 19.71
CA SER A 858 0.27 -27.20 18.42
C SER A 858 1.76 -27.50 18.42
N THR A 859 2.24 -28.29 17.44
CA THR A 859 3.62 -28.79 17.41
C THR A 859 4.11 -29.07 15.99
N ALA A 860 5.43 -29.00 15.82
CA ALA A 860 6.12 -29.43 14.60
C ALA A 860 6.19 -30.96 14.42
N MET A 861 5.88 -31.74 15.47
CA MET A 861 5.89 -33.20 15.40
C MET A 861 4.73 -33.74 14.55
N PRO A 862 4.93 -34.87 13.83
CA PRO A 862 3.84 -35.59 13.18
C PRO A 862 2.93 -36.26 14.24
N LEU A 863 1.70 -36.62 13.86
CA LEU A 863 0.74 -37.23 14.79
C LEU A 863 1.29 -38.46 15.57
N PRO A 864 2.01 -39.43 14.97
CA PRO A 864 2.49 -40.61 15.70
C PRO A 864 3.44 -40.28 16.86
N GLU A 865 4.36 -39.33 16.66
CA GLU A 865 5.24 -38.84 17.72
C GLU A 865 4.48 -38.09 18.80
N THR A 866 3.52 -37.23 18.41
CA THR A 866 2.65 -36.49 19.33
C THR A 866 1.84 -37.43 20.22
N LEU A 867 1.25 -38.49 19.65
CA LEU A 867 0.52 -39.51 20.42
C LEU A 867 1.43 -40.30 21.36
N LYS A 868 2.63 -40.67 20.91
CA LYS A 868 3.65 -41.34 21.75
C LYS A 868 4.07 -40.47 22.94
N LEU A 869 4.23 -39.16 22.73
CA LEU A 869 4.51 -38.20 23.81
C LEU A 869 3.36 -38.17 24.83
N LEU A 870 2.12 -37.99 24.37
CA LEU A 870 0.94 -37.95 25.25
C LEU A 870 0.75 -39.25 26.06
N GLN A 871 1.00 -40.41 25.44
CA GLN A 871 1.02 -41.71 26.11
C GLN A 871 2.07 -41.79 27.23
N LEU A 872 3.31 -41.32 26.98
CA LEU A 872 4.37 -41.24 28.01
C LEU A 872 3.95 -40.32 29.18
N GLY A 873 3.22 -39.25 28.89
CA GLY A 873 2.64 -38.35 29.89
C GLY A 873 1.40 -38.87 30.63
N LYS A 874 0.87 -40.04 30.24
CA LYS A 874 -0.44 -40.58 30.65
C LYS A 874 -1.61 -39.60 30.41
N ILE A 875 -1.53 -38.80 29.35
CA ILE A 875 -2.55 -37.83 28.96
C ILE A 875 -3.38 -38.44 27.82
N PRO A 876 -4.70 -38.63 27.98
CA PRO A 876 -5.53 -39.14 26.89
C PRO A 876 -5.67 -38.06 25.80
N PRO A 877 -5.54 -38.38 24.51
CA PRO A 877 -5.71 -37.39 23.44
C PRO A 877 -7.07 -36.67 23.47
N THR A 878 -8.11 -37.33 24.00
CA THR A 878 -9.47 -36.77 24.19
C THR A 878 -9.55 -35.62 25.19
N ASP A 879 -8.52 -35.37 26.00
CA ASP A 879 -8.43 -34.16 26.85
C ASP A 879 -8.18 -32.88 26.02
N PHE A 880 -7.86 -33.00 24.73
CA PHE A 880 -7.75 -31.92 23.77
C PHE A 880 -8.93 -31.87 22.80
N ASP A 881 -9.47 -30.67 22.61
CA ASP A 881 -10.51 -30.36 21.63
C ASP A 881 -9.94 -30.33 20.19
N ALA A 882 -8.67 -29.96 20.01
CA ALA A 882 -7.93 -30.05 18.74
C ALA A 882 -6.43 -30.35 18.92
N LEU A 883 -5.82 -31.01 17.93
CA LEU A 883 -4.37 -31.16 17.78
C LEU A 883 -3.93 -30.60 16.44
N ILE A 884 -2.90 -29.77 16.42
CA ILE A 884 -2.26 -29.19 15.23
C ILE A 884 -0.86 -29.80 15.14
N CYS A 885 -0.62 -30.61 14.12
CA CYS A 885 0.60 -31.40 13.94
C CYS A 885 1.34 -31.01 12.65
N GLY A 886 2.59 -31.48 12.51
CA GLY A 886 3.42 -31.22 11.33
C GLY A 886 3.51 -29.73 11.00
N SER A 887 3.67 -28.90 12.03
CA SER A 887 3.73 -27.44 11.96
C SER A 887 2.51 -26.74 11.34
N GLY A 888 1.34 -27.38 11.43
CA GLY A 888 0.11 -26.87 10.83
C GLY A 888 -0.16 -27.42 9.44
N SER A 889 0.53 -28.49 9.00
CA SER A 889 0.08 -29.28 7.83
C SER A 889 -1.17 -30.11 8.12
N GLU A 890 -1.44 -30.46 9.38
CA GLU A 890 -2.57 -31.32 9.76
C GLU A 890 -3.28 -30.81 11.02
N VAL A 891 -4.61 -30.89 11.01
CA VAL A 891 -5.49 -30.58 12.15
C VAL A 891 -6.35 -31.81 12.47
N TYR A 892 -6.50 -32.14 13.75
CA TYR A 892 -7.24 -33.30 14.23
C TYR A 892 -8.19 -32.91 15.39
N TYR A 893 -9.33 -33.61 15.54
CA TYR A 893 -10.31 -33.37 16.62
C TYR A 893 -10.55 -34.62 17.50
N PRO A 894 -9.71 -34.87 18.52
CA PRO A 894 -9.80 -36.11 19.32
C PRO A 894 -11.11 -36.32 20.07
N SER A 895 -11.82 -35.25 20.44
CA SER A 895 -13.10 -35.34 21.15
C SER A 895 -14.31 -35.68 20.26
N THR A 896 -14.14 -35.86 18.95
CA THR A 896 -15.25 -36.08 18.01
C THR A 896 -15.23 -37.51 17.46
N ALA A 897 -16.27 -38.30 17.77
CA ALA A 897 -16.33 -39.72 17.42
C ALA A 897 -16.29 -40.02 15.90
N GLN A 898 -16.64 -39.05 15.05
CA GLN A 898 -16.57 -39.15 13.59
C GLN A 898 -15.16 -38.90 13.01
N CYS A 899 -14.23 -38.35 13.82
CA CYS A 899 -12.82 -38.17 13.43
C CYS A 899 -11.95 -39.39 13.77
N LEU A 900 -12.58 -40.52 14.07
CA LEU A 900 -11.94 -41.82 14.27
C LEU A 900 -12.23 -42.71 13.04
N ASP A 901 -11.23 -43.47 12.59
CA ASP A 901 -11.45 -44.51 11.59
C ASP A 901 -12.16 -45.74 12.18
N ALA A 902 -12.51 -46.70 11.31
CA ALA A 902 -13.17 -47.94 11.74
C ALA A 902 -12.33 -48.81 12.70
N GLY A 903 -11.03 -48.49 12.87
CA GLY A 903 -10.12 -49.10 13.84
C GLY A 903 -9.81 -48.20 15.05
N GLY A 904 -10.52 -47.08 15.23
CA GLY A 904 -10.36 -46.17 16.37
C GLY A 904 -9.14 -45.24 16.28
N ARG A 905 -8.54 -45.04 15.09
CA ARG A 905 -7.39 -44.13 14.88
C ARG A 905 -7.86 -42.75 14.44
N LEU A 906 -7.21 -41.69 14.91
CA LEU A 906 -7.52 -40.31 14.53
C LEU A 906 -7.27 -40.07 13.03
N ARG A 907 -8.20 -39.38 12.37
CA ARG A 907 -8.10 -38.90 10.99
C ARG A 907 -7.96 -37.36 10.95
N PRO A 908 -7.19 -36.82 9.99
CA PRO A 908 -7.07 -35.38 9.81
C PRO A 908 -8.39 -34.76 9.33
N ASP A 909 -8.58 -33.47 9.59
CA ASP A 909 -9.72 -32.68 9.14
C ASP A 909 -9.68 -32.51 7.61
N GLN A 910 -10.60 -33.19 6.93
CA GLN A 910 -10.66 -33.20 5.46
C GLN A 910 -10.91 -31.80 4.88
N ASP A 911 -11.68 -30.96 5.58
CA ASP A 911 -11.93 -29.59 5.13
C ASP A 911 -10.66 -28.74 5.24
N TYR A 912 -9.84 -28.97 6.28
CA TYR A 912 -8.54 -28.32 6.43
C TYR A 912 -7.56 -28.75 5.34
N LEU A 913 -7.53 -30.04 5.01
CA LEU A 913 -6.68 -30.54 3.93
C LEU A 913 -7.06 -29.91 2.59
N LEU A 914 -8.36 -29.84 2.26
CA LEU A 914 -8.83 -29.16 1.05
C LEU A 914 -8.49 -27.65 1.05
N HIS A 915 -8.58 -27.00 2.22
CA HIS A 915 -8.24 -25.59 2.42
C HIS A 915 -6.76 -25.29 2.11
N ILE A 916 -5.83 -26.14 2.56
CA ILE A 916 -4.38 -25.92 2.34
C ILE A 916 -3.83 -26.52 1.04
N ASN A 917 -4.55 -27.43 0.38
CA ASN A 917 -4.05 -28.15 -0.82
C ASN A 917 -3.89 -27.26 -2.07
N HIS A 918 -4.38 -26.02 -2.06
CA HIS A 918 -4.39 -25.16 -3.23
C HIS A 918 -2.97 -24.86 -3.77
N ARG A 919 -2.69 -25.32 -5.00
CA ARG A 919 -1.40 -25.24 -5.73
C ARG A 919 -0.22 -25.95 -5.04
N TRP A 920 -0.49 -26.79 -4.04
CA TRP A 920 0.54 -27.60 -3.40
C TRP A 920 1.03 -28.73 -4.33
N SER A 921 2.31 -29.09 -4.22
CA SER A 921 2.87 -30.31 -4.81
C SER A 921 3.98 -30.85 -3.92
N HIS A 922 3.68 -31.96 -3.24
CA HIS A 922 4.62 -32.67 -2.38
C HIS A 922 5.93 -33.02 -3.11
N ASP A 923 5.83 -33.65 -4.29
CA ASP A 923 7.00 -34.14 -5.01
C ASP A 923 7.80 -33.00 -5.67
N GLY A 924 7.11 -31.98 -6.20
CA GLY A 924 7.76 -30.77 -6.72
C GLY A 924 8.55 -30.01 -5.65
N ALA A 925 8.01 -29.92 -4.43
CA ALA A 925 8.72 -29.37 -3.28
C ALA A 925 9.92 -30.25 -2.88
N LYS A 926 9.71 -31.57 -2.77
CA LYS A 926 10.75 -32.53 -2.40
C LYS A 926 11.95 -32.51 -3.35
N GLN A 927 11.69 -32.54 -4.66
CA GLN A 927 12.73 -32.46 -5.70
C GLN A 927 13.46 -31.12 -5.69
N THR A 928 12.74 -30.00 -5.60
CA THR A 928 13.34 -28.65 -5.62
C THR A 928 14.30 -28.45 -4.43
N ILE A 929 13.90 -28.86 -3.22
CA ILE A 929 14.72 -28.71 -2.01
C ILE A 929 15.92 -29.67 -2.04
N ALA A 930 15.75 -30.90 -2.55
CA ALA A 930 16.87 -31.81 -2.75
C ALA A 930 17.90 -31.28 -3.75
N LYS A 931 17.47 -30.71 -4.90
CA LYS A 931 18.37 -30.06 -5.87
C LYS A 931 19.16 -28.91 -5.22
N LEU A 932 18.48 -28.02 -4.48
CA LEU A 932 19.11 -26.91 -3.74
C LEU A 932 20.14 -27.35 -2.67
N ALA A 933 20.06 -28.59 -2.18
CA ALA A 933 21.03 -29.16 -1.25
C ALA A 933 22.32 -29.64 -1.95
N HIS A 934 22.24 -30.01 -3.24
CA HIS A 934 23.34 -30.60 -3.99
C HIS A 934 24.24 -29.57 -4.72
N ASP A 935 23.82 -28.31 -4.86
CA ASP A 935 24.52 -27.23 -5.59
C ASP A 935 25.86 -26.74 -4.97
N GLY A 936 26.60 -27.61 -4.25
CA GLY A 936 27.96 -27.36 -3.72
C GLY A 936 28.11 -26.23 -2.71
N SER A 937 27.03 -25.50 -2.42
CA SER A 937 26.99 -24.22 -1.69
C SER A 937 25.77 -24.11 -0.76
N GLY A 938 25.04 -25.22 -0.58
CA GLY A 938 23.74 -25.29 0.09
C GLY A 938 23.79 -25.94 1.48
N THR A 939 22.65 -25.87 2.16
CA THR A 939 22.43 -26.60 3.41
C THR A 939 22.26 -28.09 3.09
N ASN A 940 23.18 -28.92 3.59
CA ASN A 940 23.13 -30.36 3.41
C ASN A 940 21.95 -30.96 4.17
N VAL A 941 20.90 -31.36 3.45
CA VAL A 941 19.69 -31.98 4.00
C VAL A 941 19.44 -33.39 3.44
N GLU A 942 18.75 -34.23 4.22
CA GLU A 942 18.31 -35.58 3.82
C GLU A 942 16.82 -35.76 4.11
N PRO A 943 16.02 -36.44 3.25
CA PRO A 943 14.59 -36.61 3.50
C PRO A 943 14.27 -37.38 4.79
N ASP A 944 13.49 -36.77 5.68
CA ASP A 944 12.95 -37.43 6.88
C ASP A 944 11.60 -38.05 6.55
N VAL A 945 11.63 -39.28 6.04
CA VAL A 945 10.43 -40.00 5.58
C VAL A 945 9.43 -40.26 6.71
N GLU A 946 9.87 -40.40 7.96
CA GLU A 946 8.99 -40.65 9.10
C GLU A 946 8.20 -39.40 9.53
N SER A 947 8.79 -38.20 9.36
CA SER A 947 8.09 -36.92 9.61
C SER A 947 7.40 -36.34 8.38
N CYS A 948 7.44 -36.99 7.21
CA CYS A 948 6.71 -36.54 6.02
C CYS A 948 5.22 -36.91 6.09
N ASN A 949 4.37 -36.05 5.56
CA ASN A 949 2.96 -36.32 5.28
C ASN A 949 2.57 -35.66 3.93
N PRO A 950 1.37 -35.90 3.36
CA PRO A 950 0.99 -35.36 2.05
C PRO A 950 1.11 -33.83 1.92
N HIS A 951 1.04 -33.09 3.03
CA HIS A 951 1.11 -31.63 3.13
C HIS A 951 2.32 -31.13 3.96
N CYS A 952 3.34 -31.97 4.18
CA CYS A 952 4.58 -31.60 4.84
C CYS A 952 5.74 -32.46 4.34
N VAL A 953 6.71 -31.84 3.67
CA VAL A 953 7.99 -32.48 3.35
C VAL A 953 9.00 -32.11 4.42
N SER A 954 9.48 -33.10 5.17
CA SER A 954 10.47 -32.93 6.24
C SER A 954 11.84 -33.40 5.80
N PHE A 955 12.90 -32.72 6.22
CA PHE A 955 14.28 -33.10 5.98
C PHE A 955 15.14 -32.97 7.24
N PHE A 956 16.01 -33.93 7.50
CA PHE A 956 17.10 -33.86 8.48
C PHE A 956 18.20 -32.91 7.99
N ILE A 957 18.85 -32.21 8.93
CA ILE A 957 19.98 -31.33 8.68
C ILE A 957 21.28 -32.01 9.12
N LYS A 958 22.24 -32.16 8.19
CA LYS A 958 23.52 -32.85 8.46
C LYS A 958 24.54 -32.02 9.22
N ASP A 959 24.62 -30.72 8.93
CA ASP A 959 25.61 -29.80 9.47
C ASP A 959 24.93 -28.49 9.87
N PRO A 960 24.55 -28.33 11.16
CA PRO A 960 23.89 -27.12 11.66
C PRO A 960 24.68 -25.83 11.42
N ASN A 961 26.01 -25.91 11.25
CA ASN A 961 26.87 -24.73 11.05
C ASN A 961 26.90 -24.23 9.60
N LYS A 962 26.28 -24.97 8.65
CA LYS A 962 26.15 -24.59 7.23
C LYS A 962 24.69 -24.42 6.81
N VAL A 963 23.82 -24.14 7.76
CA VAL A 963 22.41 -23.86 7.53
C VAL A 963 22.25 -22.42 7.02
N ARG A 964 21.51 -22.27 5.92
CA ARG A 964 21.12 -20.97 5.36
C ARG A 964 19.93 -20.41 6.12
N THR A 965 19.72 -19.11 6.00
CA THR A 965 18.56 -18.47 6.63
C THR A 965 17.27 -18.75 5.84
N ILE A 966 16.11 -18.66 6.50
CA ILE A 966 14.81 -18.85 5.85
C ILE A 966 14.61 -17.81 4.73
N ASP A 967 15.01 -16.55 4.94
CA ASP A 967 14.98 -15.50 3.90
C ASP A 967 15.70 -15.94 2.61
N GLU A 968 16.94 -16.45 2.71
CA GLU A 968 17.72 -16.93 1.54
C GLU A 968 17.11 -18.16 0.86
N MET A 969 16.60 -19.11 1.64
CA MET A 969 15.95 -20.30 1.10
C MET A 969 14.65 -19.93 0.39
N ARG A 970 13.89 -18.98 0.94
CA ARG A 970 12.64 -18.45 0.38
C ARG A 970 12.89 -17.73 -0.94
N GLU A 971 13.92 -16.88 -1.04
CA GLU A 971 14.34 -16.23 -2.30
C GLU A 971 14.58 -17.26 -3.42
N ARG A 972 15.37 -18.30 -3.15
CA ARG A 972 15.74 -19.34 -4.13
C ARG A 972 14.58 -20.23 -4.57
N VAL A 973 13.63 -20.47 -3.68
CA VAL A 973 12.39 -21.22 -3.93
C VAL A 973 11.40 -20.36 -4.73
N ARG A 974 11.23 -19.08 -4.36
CA ARG A 974 10.40 -18.09 -5.08
C ARG A 974 10.82 -17.94 -6.53
N MET A 975 12.14 -17.88 -6.79
CA MET A 975 12.74 -17.75 -8.12
C MET A 975 12.49 -18.95 -9.05
N ARG A 976 12.27 -20.14 -8.48
CA ARG A 976 11.85 -21.36 -9.21
C ARG A 976 10.33 -21.48 -9.36
N GLY A 977 9.60 -20.43 -8.98
CA GLY A 977 8.14 -20.36 -9.04
C GLY A 977 7.41 -21.25 -8.03
N LEU A 978 8.10 -21.87 -7.08
CA LEU A 978 7.46 -22.68 -6.04
C LEU A 978 7.01 -21.77 -4.88
N ARG A 979 5.82 -22.02 -4.34
CA ARG A 979 5.21 -21.23 -3.26
C ARG A 979 4.88 -22.12 -2.07
N CYS A 980 5.64 -22.00 -1.00
CA CYS A 980 5.48 -22.81 0.21
C CYS A 980 5.97 -22.03 1.43
N HIS A 981 5.52 -22.45 2.61
CA HIS A 981 6.06 -21.99 3.87
C HIS A 981 7.23 -22.89 4.27
N LEU A 982 8.35 -22.28 4.65
CA LEU A 982 9.61 -22.94 5.00
C LEU A 982 9.91 -22.64 6.47
N MET A 983 10.26 -23.66 7.24
CA MET A 983 10.62 -23.48 8.65
C MET A 983 11.68 -24.45 9.15
N TYR A 984 12.63 -23.93 9.94
CA TYR A 984 13.50 -24.75 10.76
C TYR A 984 12.79 -25.05 12.08
N CYS A 985 12.71 -26.33 12.41
CA CYS A 985 11.95 -26.82 13.55
C CYS A 985 12.74 -27.83 14.37
N ARG A 986 12.22 -28.12 15.57
CA ARG A 986 12.77 -29.15 16.47
C ARG A 986 14.23 -28.87 16.82
N ASN A 987 14.51 -27.67 17.34
CA ASN A 987 15.85 -27.18 17.71
C ASN A 987 16.83 -27.21 16.52
N ALA A 988 16.40 -26.66 15.37
CA ALA A 988 17.13 -26.62 14.10
C ALA A 988 17.66 -27.99 13.58
N THR A 989 17.08 -29.11 14.02
CA THR A 989 17.47 -30.45 13.52
C THR A 989 16.80 -30.82 12.20
N ARG A 990 15.67 -30.16 11.88
CA ARG A 990 14.87 -30.43 10.68
C ARG A 990 14.43 -29.15 9.97
N LEU A 991 14.34 -29.25 8.64
CA LEU A 991 13.67 -28.29 7.76
C LEU A 991 12.34 -28.89 7.32
N GLN A 992 11.23 -28.21 7.62
CA GLN A 992 9.90 -28.58 7.12
C GLN A 992 9.45 -27.60 6.03
N VAL A 993 8.75 -28.15 5.04
CA VAL A 993 8.20 -27.45 3.88
C VAL A 993 6.72 -27.81 3.80
N VAL A 994 5.85 -26.82 4.00
CA VAL A 994 4.38 -26.99 4.03
C VAL A 994 3.71 -26.06 3.01
N PRO A 995 2.44 -26.28 2.62
CA PRO A 995 1.72 -25.39 1.70
C PRO A 995 1.77 -23.92 2.11
N LEU A 996 1.69 -23.01 1.14
CA LEU A 996 1.69 -21.57 1.38
C LEU A 996 0.62 -21.11 2.39
N LEU A 997 -0.53 -21.78 2.42
CA LEU A 997 -1.66 -21.45 3.31
C LEU A 997 -1.63 -22.21 4.65
N ALA A 998 -0.60 -23.03 4.87
CA ALA A 998 -0.42 -23.84 6.08
C ALA A 998 0.68 -23.23 6.97
N SER A 999 0.36 -23.00 8.23
CA SER A 999 1.29 -22.68 9.31
C SER A 999 0.58 -22.88 10.65
N ARG A 1000 1.31 -22.89 11.77
CA ARG A 1000 0.68 -22.93 13.10
C ARG A 1000 -0.21 -21.70 13.34
N SER A 1001 0.21 -20.53 12.87
CA SER A 1001 -0.53 -19.26 12.98
C SER A 1001 -1.83 -19.28 12.15
N GLN A 1002 -1.79 -19.78 10.91
CA GLN A 1002 -2.98 -19.91 10.06
C GLN A 1002 -3.93 -21.03 10.51
N ALA A 1003 -3.42 -22.13 11.06
CA ALA A 1003 -4.26 -23.17 11.66
C ALA A 1003 -5.14 -22.62 12.80
N LEU A 1004 -4.64 -21.68 13.62
CA LEU A 1004 -5.45 -21.01 14.63
C LEU A 1004 -6.54 -20.11 14.03
N ARG A 1005 -6.25 -19.41 12.94
CA ARG A 1005 -7.27 -18.61 12.21
C ARG A 1005 -8.33 -19.48 11.56
N TYR A 1006 -7.93 -20.63 11.00
CA TYR A 1006 -8.85 -21.65 10.51
C TYR A 1006 -9.80 -22.14 11.63
N LEU A 1007 -9.28 -22.44 12.83
CA LEU A 1007 -10.13 -22.81 13.98
C LEU A 1007 -11.11 -21.69 14.37
N PHE A 1008 -10.70 -20.41 14.28
CA PHE A 1008 -11.64 -19.29 14.45
C PHE A 1008 -12.75 -19.30 13.39
N VAL A 1009 -12.41 -19.39 12.10
CA VAL A 1009 -13.38 -19.43 10.99
C VAL A 1009 -14.33 -20.61 11.14
N ARG A 1010 -13.80 -21.82 11.40
CA ARG A 1010 -14.55 -23.08 11.49
C ARG A 1010 -15.46 -23.15 12.72
N TRP A 1011 -15.01 -22.64 13.88
CA TRP A 1011 -15.76 -22.75 15.15
C TRP A 1011 -16.53 -21.49 15.54
N GLY A 1012 -16.23 -20.33 14.93
CA GLY A 1012 -16.80 -19.03 15.29
C GLY A 1012 -16.23 -18.44 16.60
N LEU A 1013 -15.13 -18.98 17.12
CA LEU A 1013 -14.49 -18.54 18.37
C LEU A 1013 -13.47 -17.43 18.11
N SER A 1014 -13.83 -16.17 18.39
CA SER A 1014 -12.94 -15.01 18.22
C SER A 1014 -11.51 -15.26 18.72
N VAL A 1015 -10.51 -14.91 17.90
CA VAL A 1015 -9.07 -15.03 18.22
C VAL A 1015 -8.72 -14.36 19.56
N GLY A 1016 -9.38 -13.23 19.89
CA GLY A 1016 -9.24 -12.57 21.19
C GLY A 1016 -9.67 -13.39 22.41
N ASN A 1017 -10.35 -14.53 22.22
CA ASN A 1017 -10.68 -15.51 23.27
C ASN A 1017 -9.74 -16.72 23.30
N MET A 1018 -8.74 -16.77 22.42
CA MET A 1018 -7.66 -17.75 22.47
C MET A 1018 -6.57 -17.29 23.46
N TYR A 1019 -6.03 -18.26 24.18
CA TYR A 1019 -4.92 -18.12 25.12
C TYR A 1019 -3.79 -19.00 24.61
N LEU A 1020 -2.70 -18.39 24.15
CA LEU A 1020 -1.55 -19.09 23.62
C LEU A 1020 -0.48 -19.24 24.70
N ILE A 1021 0.06 -20.43 24.87
CA ILE A 1021 1.17 -20.73 25.79
C ILE A 1021 2.37 -21.17 24.95
N VAL A 1022 3.45 -20.38 24.97
CA VAL A 1022 4.70 -20.60 24.21
C VAL A 1022 5.92 -20.63 25.12
N GLY A 1023 7.03 -21.16 24.61
CA GLY A 1023 8.35 -21.01 25.22
C GLY A 1023 8.91 -19.59 25.06
N GLU A 1024 10.05 -19.32 25.69
CA GLU A 1024 10.84 -18.09 25.50
C GLU A 1024 11.59 -18.07 24.17
N HIS A 1025 11.89 -19.27 23.65
CA HIS A 1025 12.47 -19.57 22.35
C HIS A 1025 11.56 -20.57 21.62
N GLY A 1026 11.72 -20.76 20.31
CA GLY A 1026 10.86 -21.69 19.57
C GLY A 1026 11.33 -22.03 18.15
N ASP A 1027 10.46 -22.64 17.36
CA ASP A 1027 10.72 -22.87 15.94
C ASP A 1027 10.61 -21.56 15.14
N THR A 1028 11.05 -21.53 13.86
CA THR A 1028 11.20 -20.25 13.11
C THR A 1028 9.91 -19.42 12.92
N ASP A 1029 8.72 -20.01 13.08
CA ASP A 1029 7.42 -19.34 13.05
C ASP A 1029 7.00 -18.73 14.41
N HIS A 1030 7.87 -18.79 15.43
CA HIS A 1030 7.60 -18.28 16.78
C HIS A 1030 7.14 -16.81 16.79
N GLU A 1031 7.70 -15.95 15.94
CA GLU A 1031 7.29 -14.54 15.87
C GLU A 1031 5.87 -14.35 15.31
N GLU A 1032 5.45 -15.17 14.33
CA GLU A 1032 4.06 -15.15 13.84
C GLU A 1032 3.09 -15.57 14.94
N MET A 1033 3.50 -16.52 15.78
CA MET A 1033 2.72 -16.99 16.92
C MET A 1033 2.63 -15.95 18.05
N LEU A 1034 3.55 -14.98 18.14
CA LEU A 1034 3.46 -13.91 19.14
C LEU A 1034 2.52 -12.76 18.76
N SER A 1035 2.35 -12.51 17.46
CA SER A 1035 1.65 -11.32 16.94
C SER A 1035 0.18 -11.60 16.60
N GLY A 1036 -0.75 -10.84 17.19
CA GLY A 1036 -2.20 -10.97 16.95
C GLY A 1036 -3.05 -10.47 18.11
N LEU A 1037 -4.36 -10.74 18.07
CA LEU A 1037 -5.30 -10.39 19.14
C LEU A 1037 -5.43 -11.45 20.24
N HIS A 1038 -4.85 -12.65 20.06
CA HIS A 1038 -4.82 -13.68 21.09
C HIS A 1038 -3.98 -13.26 22.31
N LYS A 1039 -4.25 -13.88 23.46
CA LYS A 1039 -3.54 -13.58 24.71
C LYS A 1039 -2.41 -14.55 24.93
N THR A 1040 -1.17 -14.08 24.98
CA THR A 1040 0.02 -14.94 24.99
C THR A 1040 0.70 -14.97 26.35
N VAL A 1041 1.02 -16.17 26.83
CA VAL A 1041 1.85 -16.40 28.01
C VAL A 1041 3.15 -17.07 27.58
N ILE A 1042 4.26 -16.36 27.79
CA ILE A 1042 5.61 -16.84 27.52
C ILE A 1042 6.16 -17.47 28.80
N ILE A 1043 6.45 -18.78 28.76
CA ILE A 1043 7.04 -19.48 29.91
C ILE A 1043 8.57 -19.44 29.80
N ARG A 1044 9.20 -18.69 30.71
CA ARG A 1044 10.66 -18.51 30.75
C ARG A 1044 11.39 -19.77 31.21
N GLY A 1045 12.59 -19.98 30.69
CA GLY A 1045 13.52 -21.04 31.13
C GLY A 1045 13.11 -22.48 30.81
N VAL A 1046 12.05 -22.73 30.02
CA VAL A 1046 11.65 -24.10 29.64
C VAL A 1046 12.39 -24.56 28.37
N THR A 1047 12.47 -23.68 27.37
CA THR A 1047 13.18 -23.82 26.09
C THR A 1047 14.58 -23.21 26.22
N GLU A 1048 15.64 -24.01 26.14
CA GLU A 1048 17.03 -23.54 26.33
C GLU A 1048 17.68 -23.01 25.03
N LYS A 1049 17.21 -23.51 23.88
CA LYS A 1049 17.60 -23.08 22.53
C LYS A 1049 16.37 -23.16 21.64
N GLY A 1050 16.35 -22.34 20.59
CA GLY A 1050 15.34 -22.37 19.55
C GLY A 1050 15.94 -22.12 18.18
N SER A 1051 15.10 -22.22 17.15
CA SER A 1051 15.46 -22.10 15.74
C SER A 1051 15.30 -20.67 15.22
N GLU A 1052 14.76 -19.73 16.00
CA GLU A 1052 14.38 -18.39 15.55
C GLU A 1052 15.55 -17.53 15.02
N GLN A 1053 16.78 -17.85 15.39
CA GLN A 1053 17.98 -17.17 14.86
C GLN A 1053 18.21 -17.44 13.36
N LEU A 1054 17.64 -18.53 12.82
CA LEU A 1054 17.77 -18.91 11.41
C LEU A 1054 16.72 -18.27 10.50
N VAL A 1055 15.83 -17.42 11.00
CA VAL A 1055 14.82 -16.75 10.17
C VAL A 1055 15.49 -15.81 9.15
N ARG A 1056 16.43 -14.97 9.61
CA ARG A 1056 16.88 -13.77 8.90
C ARG A 1056 18.39 -13.70 8.67
N SER A 1057 18.80 -13.16 7.52
CA SER A 1057 20.19 -12.87 7.20
C SER A 1057 20.69 -11.52 7.74
N SER A 1058 22.01 -11.34 7.78
CA SER A 1058 22.66 -10.10 8.21
C SER A 1058 22.35 -8.94 7.25
N GLY A 1059 21.44 -8.06 7.67
CA GLY A 1059 20.93 -6.94 6.87
C GLY A 1059 19.51 -7.14 6.30
N SER A 1060 18.76 -8.09 6.85
CA SER A 1060 17.29 -8.16 6.79
C SER A 1060 16.64 -7.26 7.88
N TYR A 1061 15.30 -7.24 7.94
CA TYR A 1061 14.52 -6.45 8.89
C TYR A 1061 14.64 -6.97 10.33
N GLN A 1062 14.20 -6.19 11.33
CA GLN A 1062 14.33 -6.57 12.74
C GLN A 1062 13.08 -7.26 13.29
N ARG A 1063 13.18 -7.94 14.44
CA ARG A 1063 12.05 -8.60 15.11
C ARG A 1063 10.99 -7.59 15.54
N GLU A 1064 11.41 -6.39 15.94
CA GLU A 1064 10.52 -5.30 16.36
C GLU A 1064 9.66 -4.76 15.22
N ASP A 1065 9.99 -5.10 13.96
CA ASP A 1065 9.20 -4.78 12.77
C ASP A 1065 8.09 -5.82 12.49
N VAL A 1066 7.98 -6.87 13.31
CA VAL A 1066 6.95 -7.94 13.23
C VAL A 1066 6.18 -8.07 14.54
N VAL A 1067 6.87 -8.01 15.67
CA VAL A 1067 6.29 -8.12 17.02
C VAL A 1067 6.57 -6.82 17.78
N PRO A 1068 5.56 -6.11 18.31
CA PRO A 1068 5.81 -4.90 19.10
C PRO A 1068 6.61 -5.25 20.37
N SER A 1069 7.61 -4.41 20.69
CA SER A 1069 8.53 -4.64 21.82
C SER A 1069 7.84 -4.73 23.18
N GLU A 1070 6.74 -4.00 23.35
CA GLU A 1070 5.83 -4.12 24.49
C GLU A 1070 4.41 -4.36 23.96
N SER A 1071 3.77 -5.45 24.41
CA SER A 1071 2.35 -5.73 24.11
C SER A 1071 1.59 -6.05 25.40
N PRO A 1072 0.45 -5.40 25.66
CA PRO A 1072 -0.42 -5.72 26.80
C PRO A 1072 -1.12 -7.08 26.66
N LEU A 1073 -1.03 -7.74 25.50
CA LEU A 1073 -1.55 -9.09 25.27
C LEU A 1073 -0.54 -10.19 25.60
N ILE A 1074 0.72 -9.84 25.92
CA ILE A 1074 1.80 -10.76 26.25
C ILE A 1074 2.18 -10.63 27.73
N ALA A 1075 2.27 -11.75 28.46
CA ALA A 1075 2.83 -11.79 29.82
C ALA A 1075 3.85 -12.92 30.00
N PHE A 1076 4.74 -12.76 30.98
CA PHE A 1076 5.83 -13.70 31.27
C PHE A 1076 5.66 -14.39 32.62
N THR A 1077 6.06 -15.67 32.70
CA THR A 1077 6.24 -16.35 33.99
C THR A 1077 7.54 -15.94 34.67
N LYS A 1078 7.61 -16.02 36.01
CA LYS A 1078 8.82 -15.67 36.78
C LYS A 1078 9.88 -16.78 36.84
N GLY A 1079 9.96 -17.63 35.82
CA GLY A 1079 10.91 -18.75 35.72
C GLY A 1079 10.49 -20.06 36.42
N ASP A 1080 9.60 -20.00 37.41
CA ASP A 1080 9.03 -21.19 38.05
C ASP A 1080 7.95 -21.85 37.18
N LEU A 1081 8.18 -23.10 36.74
CA LEU A 1081 7.17 -23.93 36.08
C LEU A 1081 6.16 -24.49 37.10
N LYS A 1082 5.24 -23.63 37.56
CA LYS A 1082 4.17 -23.97 38.52
C LYS A 1082 2.82 -23.46 38.02
N ALA A 1083 1.77 -24.26 38.22
CA ALA A 1083 0.40 -23.90 37.88
C ALA A 1083 -0.05 -22.50 38.38
N ASP A 1084 0.37 -22.09 39.58
CA ASP A 1084 0.01 -20.77 40.16
C ASP A 1084 0.62 -19.59 39.40
N GLU A 1085 1.87 -19.71 38.94
CA GLU A 1085 2.55 -18.67 38.14
C GLU A 1085 1.98 -18.57 36.73
N ILE A 1086 1.65 -19.71 36.11
CA ILE A 1086 0.91 -19.75 34.84
C ILE A 1086 -0.47 -19.06 35.01
N MET A 1087 -1.17 -19.35 36.11
CA MET A 1087 -2.47 -18.73 36.40
C MET A 1087 -2.37 -17.23 36.69
N ARG A 1088 -1.29 -16.76 37.33
CA ARG A 1088 -0.99 -15.34 37.51
C ARG A 1088 -0.85 -14.65 36.15
N ALA A 1089 -0.03 -15.18 35.26
CA ALA A 1089 0.20 -14.61 33.92
C ALA A 1089 -1.09 -14.62 33.07
N LEU A 1090 -1.88 -15.71 33.11
CA LEU A 1090 -3.18 -15.78 32.44
C LEU A 1090 -4.18 -14.72 32.93
N LYS A 1091 -4.21 -14.44 34.23
CA LYS A 1091 -5.04 -13.37 34.82
C LYS A 1091 -4.55 -11.97 34.44
N GLU A 1092 -3.23 -11.79 34.31
CA GLU A 1092 -2.58 -10.54 33.90
C GLU A 1092 -3.00 -10.13 32.47
N VAL A 1093 -2.80 -11.00 31.47
CA VAL A 1093 -3.25 -10.74 30.09
C VAL A 1093 -4.76 -10.58 29.97
N THR A 1094 -5.54 -11.32 30.77
CA THR A 1094 -7.01 -11.18 30.78
C THR A 1094 -7.43 -9.79 31.29
N LYS A 1095 -6.77 -9.29 32.34
CA LYS A 1095 -7.04 -7.96 32.90
C LYS A 1095 -6.64 -6.85 31.92
N ALA A 1096 -5.45 -6.96 31.32
CA ALA A 1096 -4.97 -6.01 30.32
C ALA A 1096 -5.92 -5.91 29.13
N ALA A 1097 -6.30 -7.05 28.52
CA ALA A 1097 -7.26 -7.10 27.43
C ALA A 1097 -8.64 -6.54 27.79
N SER A 1098 -9.08 -6.63 29.06
CA SER A 1098 -10.35 -6.05 29.51
C SER A 1098 -10.34 -4.52 29.69
N GLY A 1099 -9.14 -3.92 29.83
CA GLY A 1099 -8.96 -2.46 29.86
C GLY A 1099 -8.83 -1.85 28.46
N MET A 1100 -8.55 -2.66 27.44
CA MET A 1100 -8.54 -2.23 26.05
C MET A 1100 -9.93 -2.39 25.46
N ASP A 1101 -10.62 -1.29 25.16
CA ASP A 1101 -12.03 -1.29 24.73
C ASP A 1101 -12.19 -1.67 23.24
N TRP A 1102 -11.72 -2.88 22.88
CA TRP A 1102 -11.84 -3.50 21.55
C TRP A 1102 -13.23 -4.13 21.32
N GLN A 1103 -13.99 -4.41 22.40
CA GLN A 1103 -15.20 -5.26 22.35
C GLN A 1103 -16.52 -4.54 22.69
N ARG A 1104 -16.53 -3.27 23.10
CA ARG A 1104 -17.77 -2.45 23.09
C ARG A 1104 -18.03 -1.89 21.67
N PRO A 1105 -19.23 -2.07 21.14
CA PRO A 1105 -19.34 -3.20 20.21
C PRO A 1105 -19.30 -2.80 18.74
N LEU A 1106 -18.46 -3.49 17.95
CA LEU A 1106 -18.73 -3.69 16.51
C LEU A 1106 -20.05 -4.44 16.27
N CYS A 1107 -20.60 -5.12 17.30
CA CYS A 1107 -21.98 -5.64 17.28
C CYS A 1107 -23.06 -4.54 17.26
N LYS A 1108 -22.73 -3.28 17.55
CA LYS A 1108 -23.71 -2.19 17.38
C LYS A 1108 -24.05 -1.93 15.92
N THR A 1109 -23.22 -2.33 14.96
CA THR A 1109 -23.54 -2.16 13.53
C THR A 1109 -24.80 -2.95 13.15
N ALA A 1110 -24.89 -4.22 13.55
CA ALA A 1110 -26.09 -5.05 13.33
C ALA A 1110 -27.35 -4.52 14.06
N TYR A 1111 -27.20 -4.04 15.30
CA TYR A 1111 -28.31 -3.43 16.04
C TYR A 1111 -28.66 -2.00 15.59
N TRP A 1112 -27.75 -1.27 14.94
CA TRP A 1112 -27.99 0.06 14.37
C TRP A 1112 -28.92 0.00 13.16
N PHE A 1113 -28.79 -1.03 12.33
CA PHE A 1113 -29.72 -1.30 11.23
C PHE A 1113 -31.15 -1.47 11.77
N GLN A 1114 -31.37 -2.39 12.71
CA GLN A 1114 -32.70 -2.53 13.37
C GLN A 1114 -33.21 -1.26 14.06
N SER A 1115 -32.32 -0.41 14.59
CA SER A 1115 -32.72 0.78 15.36
C SER A 1115 -33.10 1.99 14.49
N ARG A 1116 -32.79 1.98 13.18
CA ARG A 1116 -33.17 3.07 12.25
C ARG A 1116 -34.51 2.82 11.53
N VAL A 1117 -35.04 1.60 11.62
CA VAL A 1117 -36.33 1.18 11.06
C VAL A 1117 -37.54 1.80 11.78
N TYR A 1118 -37.35 2.43 12.95
CA TYR A 1118 -38.41 3.07 13.75
C TYR A 1118 -38.17 4.56 14.10
N THR A 1119 -37.52 5.33 13.21
CA THR A 1119 -37.52 6.80 13.30
C THR A 1119 -37.66 7.48 11.94
N ASN A 1120 -38.81 7.29 11.32
CA ASN A 1120 -39.31 8.18 10.26
C ASN A 1120 -40.78 8.56 10.54
N MET A 1121 -41.02 9.07 11.75
CA MET A 1121 -42.17 9.90 12.09
C MET A 1121 -41.68 11.12 12.88
N GLU A 1122 -42.36 12.23 12.67
CA GLU A 1122 -42.13 13.48 13.40
C GLU A 1122 -42.45 13.28 14.88
N GLU A 1123 -41.49 13.55 15.77
CA GLU A 1123 -41.72 14.38 16.97
C GLU A 1123 -40.39 14.67 17.69
N LYS A 1124 -40.39 15.76 18.47
CA LYS A 1124 -39.24 16.23 19.25
C LYS A 1124 -39.30 15.71 20.69
N GLU A 1125 -38.18 15.92 21.39
CA GLU A 1125 -38.03 16.03 22.86
C GLU A 1125 -37.64 14.78 23.68
N GLU A 1126 -36.71 15.05 24.61
CA GLU A 1126 -36.25 14.30 25.79
C GLU A 1126 -35.94 12.80 25.73
N MET A 1127 -34.63 12.47 25.79
CA MET A 1127 -34.09 11.89 27.04
C MET A 1127 -32.56 12.06 27.17
N THR A 1128 -32.08 12.44 28.35
CA THR A 1128 -30.64 12.41 28.71
C THR A 1128 -30.48 11.93 30.15
N MET A 1129 -29.50 11.05 30.39
CA MET A 1129 -29.08 10.53 31.72
C MET A 1129 -30.10 9.58 32.41
N LEU A 1130 -29.70 8.53 33.14
CA LEU A 1130 -28.37 8.07 33.56
C LEU A 1130 -28.39 6.55 33.86
N SER A 1131 -27.27 5.85 33.63
CA SER A 1131 -27.10 4.43 33.99
C SER A 1131 -26.18 4.24 35.21
N LEU A 1132 -26.78 4.04 36.40
CA LEU A 1132 -26.19 3.51 37.64
C LEU A 1132 -27.37 2.89 38.44
N GLY A 1133 -27.35 1.70 39.05
CA GLY A 1133 -26.40 0.59 39.01
C GLY A 1133 -26.71 -0.40 40.16
N VAL A 1134 -26.88 -1.70 39.85
CA VAL A 1134 -26.95 -2.86 40.79
C VAL A 1134 -28.17 -2.95 41.74
N GLY A 1135 -28.80 -4.14 41.82
CA GLY A 1135 -29.46 -4.60 43.07
C GLY A 1135 -30.88 -5.19 43.00
N ALA A 1136 -30.99 -6.50 42.74
CA ALA A 1136 -31.94 -7.49 43.29
C ALA A 1136 -33.50 -7.27 43.38
N ALA A 1137 -34.20 -8.40 43.14
CA ALA A 1137 -35.49 -8.84 43.72
C ALA A 1137 -36.86 -8.34 43.17
N SER A 1138 -37.52 -9.27 42.46
CA SER A 1138 -38.91 -9.73 42.65
C SER A 1138 -40.14 -8.79 42.54
N LYS A 1139 -40.85 -8.97 41.41
CA LYS A 1139 -42.33 -9.08 41.23
C LYS A 1139 -43.28 -7.89 41.55
N HIS A 1140 -44.09 -7.61 40.52
CA HIS A 1140 -45.53 -7.22 40.50
C HIS A 1140 -45.98 -5.74 40.34
N SER A 1141 -46.84 -5.58 39.30
CA SER A 1141 -48.01 -4.69 39.13
C SER A 1141 -47.90 -3.14 39.14
N ILE A 1142 -47.99 -2.57 37.92
CA ILE A 1142 -49.08 -1.72 37.39
C ILE A 1142 -49.39 -0.30 38.00
N SER A 1143 -49.59 0.65 37.09
CA SER A 1143 -50.31 1.96 37.19
C SER A 1143 -49.70 3.20 37.88
N ASN A 1144 -48.76 3.84 37.17
CA ASN A 1144 -48.95 5.10 36.42
C ASN A 1144 -49.71 6.33 37.02
N ARG A 1145 -49.05 7.51 36.92
CA ARG A 1145 -49.52 8.92 37.06
C ARG A 1145 -49.81 9.39 38.51
N LYS A 1146 -49.54 10.64 38.93
CA LYS A 1146 -49.44 11.93 38.19
C LYS A 1146 -48.74 13.03 39.04
N PHE A 1147 -48.28 14.11 38.36
CA PHE A 1147 -48.14 15.53 38.83
C PHE A 1147 -46.90 16.12 39.56
N ARG A 1148 -46.27 17.07 38.84
CA ARG A 1148 -45.90 18.49 39.14
C ARG A 1148 -44.73 18.94 40.07
N LEU A 1149 -44.03 19.98 39.58
CA LEU A 1149 -42.92 20.76 40.15
C LEU A 1149 -43.31 21.78 41.25
N LYS A 1150 -42.32 22.11 42.11
CA LYS A 1150 -41.85 23.42 42.68
C LYS A 1150 -40.99 23.11 43.95
N GLU A 1151 -40.05 23.88 44.51
CA GLU A 1151 -39.41 25.23 44.37
C GLU A 1151 -38.00 25.14 45.06
N VAL A 1152 -36.91 25.87 44.74
CA VAL A 1152 -36.48 27.25 45.15
C VAL A 1152 -36.31 27.40 46.70
N THR A 1153 -35.20 27.79 47.37
CA THR A 1153 -34.01 28.69 47.08
C THR A 1153 -32.78 28.44 48.01
N ASP A 1154 -31.59 28.98 47.66
CA ASP A 1154 -30.53 29.59 48.54
C ASP A 1154 -29.66 28.76 49.55
N HIS A 1155 -28.45 29.14 50.05
CA HIS A 1155 -27.66 30.41 50.01
C HIS A 1155 -26.12 30.25 50.38
N LYS A 1156 -25.26 31.18 49.89
CA LYS A 1156 -24.07 31.87 50.53
C LYS A 1156 -22.64 31.28 50.83
N PHE A 1157 -21.64 31.95 50.21
CA PHE A 1157 -20.37 32.58 50.72
C PHE A 1157 -19.03 31.85 51.09
N ASN A 1158 -18.02 32.12 50.23
CA ASN A 1158 -16.66 32.73 50.43
C ASN A 1158 -15.41 32.07 51.10
N LEU A 1159 -14.30 32.20 50.33
CA LEU A 1159 -12.88 32.49 50.67
C LEU A 1159 -11.97 31.47 51.42
N GLY A 1160 -10.79 31.21 50.83
CA GLY A 1160 -9.64 30.48 51.43
C GLY A 1160 -8.61 30.04 50.37
N ASP A 1161 -7.31 30.11 50.68
CA ASP A 1161 -6.19 30.05 49.71
C ASP A 1161 -5.53 28.64 49.54
N GLN A 1162 -4.79 28.46 48.43
CA GLN A 1162 -3.63 27.56 48.13
C GLN A 1162 -3.42 26.23 48.93
N ASP A 1163 -3.03 25.07 48.36
CA ASP A 1163 -2.58 24.70 46.99
C ASP A 1163 -2.69 23.15 46.77
N HIS A 1164 -2.32 22.66 45.57
CA HIS A 1164 -2.09 21.27 45.11
C HIS A 1164 -3.21 20.43 44.42
N ASN A 1165 -2.91 20.11 43.15
CA ASN A 1165 -3.15 18.85 42.41
C ASN A 1165 -4.54 18.59 41.73
N SER A 1166 -4.50 17.68 40.75
CA SER A 1166 -5.56 17.17 39.86
C SER A 1166 -5.93 18.05 38.64
N GLY A 1167 -6.18 17.39 37.50
CA GLY A 1167 -6.27 18.02 36.18
C GLY A 1167 -7.70 18.33 35.72
N HIS A 1168 -7.82 19.24 34.75
CA HIS A 1168 -9.10 19.54 34.11
C HIS A 1168 -9.02 19.72 32.58
N VAL A 1169 -9.86 18.92 31.90
CA VAL A 1169 -10.22 19.03 30.49
C VAL A 1169 -10.84 20.40 30.21
N ARG A 1170 -10.34 21.14 29.21
CA ARG A 1170 -10.98 22.38 28.73
C ARG A 1170 -12.34 22.07 28.09
N LYS A 1171 -13.42 22.16 28.87
CA LYS A 1171 -14.80 22.12 28.36
C LYS A 1171 -15.05 23.32 27.44
N LYS A 1172 -15.64 23.08 26.26
CA LYS A 1172 -16.08 24.14 25.33
C LYS A 1172 -17.21 24.96 25.98
N LEU A 1173 -17.04 26.28 26.08
CA LEU A 1173 -18.08 27.20 26.56
C LEU A 1173 -19.15 27.41 25.47
N ARG A 1174 -20.39 27.01 25.77
CA ARG A 1174 -21.58 27.20 24.91
C ARG A 1174 -22.26 28.50 25.32
N LEU A 1175 -22.63 29.35 24.36
CA LEU A 1175 -23.41 30.57 24.63
C LEU A 1175 -24.82 30.21 25.10
N SER A 1176 -25.42 31.02 25.98
CA SER A 1176 -26.81 30.84 26.41
C SER A 1176 -27.79 31.28 25.32
N GLU A 1177 -29.04 30.85 25.44
CA GLU A 1177 -30.10 31.19 24.47
C GLU A 1177 -30.37 32.71 24.45
N GLU A 1178 -30.44 33.36 25.62
CA GLU A 1178 -30.53 34.83 25.74
C GLU A 1178 -29.35 35.57 25.08
N GLN A 1179 -28.12 35.06 25.23
CA GLN A 1179 -26.94 35.63 24.57
C GLN A 1179 -27.05 35.48 23.05
N LEU A 1180 -27.58 34.36 22.56
CA LEU A 1180 -27.81 34.14 21.13
C LEU A 1180 -28.88 35.11 20.59
N THR A 1181 -30.02 35.27 21.28
CA THR A 1181 -31.09 36.19 20.85
C THR A 1181 -30.61 37.64 20.73
N VAL A 1182 -29.78 38.13 21.67
CA VAL A 1182 -29.22 39.49 21.58
C VAL A 1182 -28.22 39.62 20.42
N LEU A 1183 -27.42 38.58 20.15
CA LEU A 1183 -26.50 38.56 19.00
C LEU A 1183 -27.24 38.47 17.67
N GLU A 1184 -28.35 37.73 17.58
CA GLU A 1184 -29.22 37.65 16.41
C GLU A 1184 -29.92 38.98 16.12
N ASN A 1185 -30.57 39.57 17.11
CA ASN A 1185 -31.22 40.87 16.98
C ASN A 1185 -30.23 41.97 16.53
N MET A 1186 -29.00 41.96 17.05
CA MET A 1186 -27.98 42.94 16.65
C MET A 1186 -27.40 42.66 15.26
N TYR A 1187 -27.30 41.39 14.85
CA TYR A 1187 -26.89 41.02 13.50
C TYR A 1187 -27.91 41.38 12.43
N GLU A 1188 -29.20 41.28 12.76
CA GLU A 1188 -30.31 41.71 11.90
C GLU A 1188 -30.38 43.23 11.77
N ALA A 1189 -30.06 43.97 12.83
CA ALA A 1189 -29.90 45.42 12.79
C ALA A 1189 -28.63 45.88 12.01
N GLY A 1190 -27.58 45.05 11.95
CA GLY A 1190 -26.36 45.34 11.19
C GLY A 1190 -25.38 44.17 11.14
N SER A 1191 -25.08 43.68 9.94
CA SER A 1191 -24.22 42.49 9.74
C SER A 1191 -22.72 42.75 9.87
N ASN A 1192 -22.31 44.03 9.94
CA ASN A 1192 -20.92 44.45 10.13
C ASN A 1192 -20.61 44.73 11.60
N LEU A 1193 -19.54 44.12 12.12
CA LEU A 1193 -19.16 44.21 13.52
C LEU A 1193 -17.95 45.14 13.68
N ASP A 1194 -18.20 46.39 14.05
CA ASP A 1194 -17.15 47.35 14.39
C ASP A 1194 -16.56 47.09 15.79
N GLN A 1195 -15.36 47.61 16.06
CA GLN A 1195 -14.60 47.33 17.28
C GLN A 1195 -15.29 47.85 18.55
N ALA A 1196 -15.90 49.04 18.50
CA ALA A 1196 -16.69 49.58 19.62
C ALA A 1196 -17.94 48.71 19.90
N LEU A 1197 -18.64 48.27 18.84
CA LEU A 1197 -19.79 47.38 18.96
C LEU A 1197 -19.39 45.99 19.50
N LYS A 1198 -18.25 45.46 19.06
CA LYS A 1198 -17.70 44.20 19.57
C LYS A 1198 -17.41 44.24 21.06
N GLN A 1199 -16.85 45.35 21.56
CA GLN A 1199 -16.57 45.53 22.99
C GLN A 1199 -17.88 45.71 23.78
N GLY A 1200 -18.78 46.60 23.33
CA GLY A 1200 -20.07 46.81 24.01
C GLY A 1200 -20.96 45.56 24.08
N LEU A 1201 -20.99 44.73 23.03
CA LEU A 1201 -21.70 43.43 23.06
C LEU A 1201 -21.02 42.42 24.00
N ALA A 1202 -19.69 42.39 24.04
CA ALA A 1202 -18.94 41.49 24.91
C ALA A 1202 -19.18 41.80 26.39
N GLU A 1203 -19.17 43.07 26.76
CA GLU A 1203 -19.48 43.55 28.11
C GLU A 1203 -20.96 43.30 28.46
N LYS A 1204 -21.90 43.69 27.59
CA LYS A 1204 -23.34 43.52 27.82
C LYS A 1204 -23.75 42.04 28.00
N LEU A 1205 -23.06 41.13 27.32
CA LEU A 1205 -23.35 39.69 27.36
C LEU A 1205 -22.44 38.89 28.31
N ASN A 1206 -21.47 39.55 28.96
CA ASN A 1206 -20.44 38.94 29.81
C ASN A 1206 -19.71 37.76 29.12
N ILE A 1207 -19.27 37.96 27.89
CA ILE A 1207 -18.52 36.99 27.07
C ILE A 1207 -17.27 37.65 26.47
N LYS A 1208 -16.28 36.86 26.04
CA LYS A 1208 -15.06 37.44 25.47
C LYS A 1208 -15.36 38.10 24.11
N PRO A 1209 -14.74 39.25 23.77
CA PRO A 1209 -14.90 39.90 22.46
C PRO A 1209 -14.69 38.98 21.25
N ARG A 1210 -13.76 38.02 21.37
CA ARG A 1210 -13.50 37.00 20.35
C ARG A 1210 -14.67 36.04 20.13
N GLN A 1211 -15.52 35.80 21.12
CA GLN A 1211 -16.71 34.94 20.98
C GLN A 1211 -17.81 35.66 20.17
N VAL A 1212 -18.03 36.96 20.41
CA VAL A 1212 -18.92 37.82 19.60
C VAL A 1212 -18.46 37.81 18.14
N GLU A 1213 -17.16 38.00 17.92
CA GLU A 1213 -16.56 38.05 16.58
C GLU A 1213 -16.70 36.73 15.80
N VAL A 1214 -16.34 35.60 16.43
CA VAL A 1214 -16.49 34.27 15.82
C VAL A 1214 -17.96 33.95 15.56
N TRP A 1215 -18.88 34.38 16.43
CA TRP A 1215 -20.31 34.19 16.22
C TRP A 1215 -20.82 34.98 15.00
N PHE A 1216 -20.47 36.26 14.88
CA PHE A 1216 -20.84 37.09 13.71
C PHE A 1216 -20.24 36.55 12.40
N GLN A 1217 -18.99 36.06 12.42
CA GLN A 1217 -18.36 35.40 11.26
C GLN A 1217 -19.12 34.14 10.84
N ASN A 1218 -19.45 33.26 11.79
CA ASN A 1218 -20.19 32.02 11.52
C ASN A 1218 -21.63 32.30 11.03
N ARG A 1219 -22.29 33.35 11.55
CA ARG A 1219 -23.63 33.75 11.09
C ARG A 1219 -23.58 34.25 9.64
N ARG A 1220 -22.61 35.09 9.26
CA ARG A 1220 -22.41 35.52 7.85
C ARG A 1220 -22.19 34.34 6.91
N ALA A 1221 -21.36 33.37 7.30
CA ALA A 1221 -21.11 32.17 6.49
C ALA A 1221 -22.40 31.36 6.24
N ARG A 1222 -23.22 31.15 7.28
CA ARG A 1222 -24.51 30.45 7.16
C ARG A 1222 -25.54 31.22 6.33
N THR A 1223 -25.62 32.54 6.46
CA THR A 1223 -26.52 33.37 5.63
C THR A 1223 -26.12 33.30 4.15
N LYS A 1224 -24.83 33.37 3.85
CA LYS A 1224 -24.31 33.24 2.47
C LYS A 1224 -24.59 31.85 1.89
N HIS A 1225 -24.45 30.78 2.69
CA HIS A 1225 -24.79 29.43 2.26
C HIS A 1225 -26.27 29.29 1.89
N LYS A 1226 -27.18 29.80 2.73
CA LYS A 1226 -28.63 29.81 2.42
C LYS A 1226 -28.96 30.59 1.15
N GLN A 1227 -28.31 31.75 0.92
CA GLN A 1227 -28.49 32.50 -0.32
C GLN A 1227 -28.06 31.72 -1.55
N ILE A 1228 -26.91 31.04 -1.51
CA ILE A 1228 -26.45 30.16 -2.60
C ILE A 1228 -27.43 28.99 -2.81
N GLU A 1229 -27.97 28.43 -1.74
CA GLU A 1229 -28.92 27.31 -1.79
C GLU A 1229 -30.28 27.73 -2.39
N GLU A 1230 -30.76 28.93 -2.10
CA GLU A 1230 -31.95 29.53 -2.72
C GLU A 1230 -31.69 29.98 -4.17
N GLU A 1231 -30.50 30.52 -4.49
CA GLU A 1231 -30.10 30.81 -5.88
C GLU A 1231 -30.00 29.53 -6.72
N CYS A 1232 -29.52 28.42 -6.16
CA CYS A 1232 -29.53 27.12 -6.81
C CYS A 1232 -30.95 26.58 -7.02
N LYS A 1233 -31.85 26.68 -6.02
CA LYS A 1233 -33.26 26.28 -6.18
C LYS A 1233 -33.99 27.11 -7.23
N ASN A 1234 -33.79 28.44 -7.24
CA ASN A 1234 -34.43 29.34 -8.21
C ASN A 1234 -33.86 29.20 -9.64
N ARG A 1235 -32.73 28.50 -9.83
CA ARG A 1235 -32.18 28.12 -11.14
C ARG A 1235 -32.46 26.67 -11.52
N GLY A 1236 -33.17 25.91 -10.68
CA GLY A 1236 -33.53 24.50 -10.91
C GLY A 1236 -34.64 24.33 -11.94
N GLY A 1237 -34.30 24.53 -13.23
CA GLY A 1237 -35.26 24.55 -14.34
C GLY A 1237 -34.84 23.77 -15.58
N TRP A 1238 -33.90 22.84 -15.50
CA TRP A 1238 -33.55 21.93 -16.60
C TRP A 1238 -33.46 20.47 -16.11
N ARG A 1239 -34.12 19.59 -16.87
CA ARG A 1239 -34.09 18.11 -16.72
C ARG A 1239 -33.06 17.52 -17.69
N ALA A 1240 -32.77 16.23 -17.47
CA ALA A 1240 -31.79 15.37 -18.15
C ALA A 1240 -30.37 15.54 -17.59
#